data_AF-A0A8R2AQ06-F1
#
_entry.id   AF-A0A8R2AQ06-F1
#
_cell.length_a   1.000
_cell.length_b   1.000
_cell.length_c   1.000
_cell.angle_alpha   90.00
_cell.angle_beta   90.00
_cell.angle_gamma   90.00
#
_symmetry.space_group_name_H-M   'P 1'
#
loop_
_entity.id
_entity.type
_entity.pdbx_description
1 polymer ?
#
loop_
_entity_poly.entity_id
_entity_poly.type
_entity_poly.pdbx_seq_one_letter_code
_entity_poly.pdbx_strand_id
1 'polypeptide(L)'
;MDHWVTAASALLAFLLYYNTLDAGFVYDDRRAILSNPDVIGHTPLWSLFENDFWGTPLSDPGSHGSYRPLCVATYRLNYAFGGFKPWSYHFLNIIFHCTATVLVVTTARRLLPPYCTRVGTAVAGLTFAAHPIHTEAVAGVVGRADLVSCNLFLLSFLIYTEHIRLRDEQYKKKHRTIVKEKTIRCEVSSRDQSFRLTCHGLMQHIMLNFRRLLKASKSGPMKVFDACDIKGTVRQVKCQYSDSVSGDTSELLQWVALGGTLVFAAAATLCKEPAIMVLPLCIFYDFLRGPRHEESYFKWRWRSVCALSMGGFALLYWRLRLAGVPAPFAAADNPASRDPSLFTRVYTFAYLPIFNFFLLIFPYHLSFDWSMDAIPRIVTILDPRNIFTMAFYAVISKVTWRLLVNEFKKPPDNLVREMKFYKKQSCKTKHRWNYNNCKQYNRGQDCVERKSYHGPHKENVSSKKLLCPCTGCKHSLTDEHTSLCRASNNNNIMMHNSVCICPIPHSKTRTQNLYRIVNRSPQVAFLMFVAFMVLPFIPATNFLFYVGFVIAERVLYTPSVGFCLLLGLGAGTLTKNWHRNEKRSRIFMMSLLILLSAMCARTLSRNIDWRDEENLFKSSLHINPPKAYGNLGSVLTAQGRMAEAEAAFLKALKYRPNMADVHYNLGILLQNQRRYGEAIKSFERAIYFRPSMALAYVNLGTSLMADGRLAEAASALRAGSRADGIRVRDRREHEAARVSALVQLAALHSQRGHWHKALSAYKDALQILPDSNTPIVGWTRHNVLSMASEIYVQLQQWPLAENSILSALAIAPQDVRTHVTLAQILARNTSRSMEAELWFKKALLLAPQDPSIRDQFGMFLRSHRRFRESAEQMVVAAQLSPDSGARAAAAARALRDARRCRAAERWYARAVQLNPEDAEYHSNLGAILHLNGKYTAAATSYRRALQLQPNDEITTTNLKRVRALMHSQRRK
;
A
#
# COMPACT_ATOMS: atom_id res chain seq x y z
N MET A 1 -9.34 34.66 -5.76
CA MET A 1 -10.32 33.55 -5.84
C MET A 1 -9.63 32.20 -6.07
N ASP A 2 -8.64 32.10 -6.97
CA ASP A 2 -8.06 30.81 -7.36
C ASP A 2 -7.37 30.01 -6.23
N HIS A 3 -6.73 30.67 -5.25
CA HIS A 3 -6.13 30.00 -4.09
C HIS A 3 -7.18 29.40 -3.13
N TRP A 4 -8.36 30.03 -3.06
CA TRP A 4 -9.43 29.59 -2.17
C TRP A 4 -10.05 28.27 -2.62
N VAL A 5 -10.18 28.03 -3.93
CA VAL A 5 -10.72 26.76 -4.44
C VAL A 5 -9.78 25.60 -4.10
N THR A 6 -8.47 25.78 -4.31
CA THR A 6 -7.49 24.74 -3.98
C THR A 6 -7.47 24.45 -2.48
N ALA A 7 -7.46 25.49 -1.64
CA ALA A 7 -7.49 25.33 -0.19
C ALA A 7 -8.80 24.69 0.30
N ALA A 8 -9.95 25.11 -0.24
CA ALA A 8 -11.26 24.58 0.13
C ALA A 8 -11.42 23.11 -0.25
N SER A 9 -11.00 22.71 -1.46
CA SER A 9 -11.06 21.30 -1.87
C SER A 9 -10.13 20.42 -1.02
N ALA A 10 -8.92 20.89 -0.72
CA ALA A 10 -7.98 20.15 0.13
C ALA A 10 -8.49 20.05 1.59
N LEU A 11 -9.07 21.13 2.13
CA LEU A 11 -9.67 21.13 3.46
C LEU A 11 -10.87 20.18 3.51
N LEU A 12 -11.73 20.18 2.49
CA LEU A 12 -12.86 19.25 2.40
C LEU A 12 -12.37 17.80 2.37
N ALA A 13 -11.36 17.48 1.55
CA ALA A 13 -10.74 16.16 1.50
C ALA A 13 -10.21 15.73 2.88
N PHE A 14 -9.56 16.63 3.62
CA PHE A 14 -9.08 16.35 4.97
C PHE A 14 -10.23 16.07 5.96
N LEU A 15 -11.23 16.95 5.99
CA LEU A 15 -12.35 16.87 6.92
C LEU A 15 -13.20 15.61 6.71
N LEU A 16 -13.42 15.21 5.45
CA LEU A 16 -14.23 14.03 5.14
C LEU A 16 -13.61 12.73 5.63
N TYR A 17 -12.28 12.63 5.65
CA TYR A 17 -11.57 11.43 6.09
C TYR A 17 -10.99 11.55 7.50
N TYR A 18 -11.21 12.66 8.20
CA TYR A 18 -10.70 12.84 9.56
C TYR A 18 -11.17 11.73 10.51
N ASN A 19 -12.38 11.21 10.32
CA ASN A 19 -12.93 10.12 11.13
C ASN A 19 -12.25 8.76 10.92
N THR A 20 -11.40 8.59 9.90
CA THR A 20 -10.62 7.35 9.71
C THR A 20 -9.35 7.32 10.55
N LEU A 21 -8.98 8.42 11.22
CA LEU A 21 -7.81 8.45 12.11
C LEU A 21 -7.96 7.52 13.33
N ASP A 22 -9.19 7.22 13.73
CA ASP A 22 -9.52 6.29 14.81
C ASP A 22 -9.74 4.84 14.31
N ALA A 23 -9.51 4.56 13.02
CA ALA A 23 -9.62 3.22 12.46
C ALA A 23 -8.41 2.34 12.81
N GLY A 24 -8.64 1.03 12.91
CA GLY A 24 -7.59 0.03 13.09
C GLY A 24 -7.04 -0.51 11.76
N PHE A 25 -6.04 -1.39 11.83
CA PHE A 25 -5.62 -2.17 10.66
C PHE A 25 -6.66 -3.26 10.36
N VAL A 26 -7.19 -3.27 9.15
CA VAL A 26 -8.26 -4.19 8.75
C VAL A 26 -7.89 -5.01 7.52
N TYR A 27 -8.34 -6.27 7.47
CA TYR A 27 -8.21 -7.15 6.30
C TYR A 27 -6.76 -7.24 5.76
N ASP A 28 -6.52 -6.76 4.54
CA ASP A 28 -5.21 -6.82 3.87
C ASP A 28 -4.11 -6.03 4.60
N ASP A 29 -4.48 -5.03 5.43
CA ASP A 29 -3.52 -4.20 6.16
C ASP A 29 -2.66 -5.04 7.12
N ARG A 30 -3.25 -6.07 7.73
CA ARG A 30 -2.53 -6.96 8.66
C ARG A 30 -1.36 -7.64 7.97
N ARG A 31 -1.59 -8.20 6.77
CA ARG A 31 -0.53 -8.91 6.05
C ARG A 31 0.47 -7.95 5.41
N ALA A 32 0.00 -6.84 4.84
CA ALA A 32 0.86 -5.89 4.14
C ALA A 32 1.79 -5.11 5.09
N ILE A 33 1.40 -4.97 6.37
CA ILE A 33 2.09 -4.10 7.34
C ILE A 33 2.55 -4.89 8.56
N LEU A 34 1.62 -5.52 9.31
CA LEU A 34 1.93 -6.11 10.62
C LEU A 34 2.79 -7.37 10.52
N SER A 35 2.60 -8.19 9.49
CA SER A 35 3.36 -9.42 9.29
C SER A 35 4.42 -9.30 8.18
N ASN A 36 4.63 -8.10 7.62
CA ASN A 36 5.52 -7.92 6.48
C ASN A 36 6.96 -7.62 6.94
N PRO A 37 7.93 -8.53 6.74
CA PRO A 37 9.31 -8.33 7.20
C PRO A 37 10.00 -7.12 6.56
N ASP A 38 9.58 -6.72 5.35
CA ASP A 38 10.13 -5.55 4.64
C ASP A 38 9.71 -4.22 5.27
N VAL A 39 8.55 -4.19 5.94
CA VAL A 39 8.06 -3.00 6.65
C VAL A 39 8.73 -2.87 8.01
N ILE A 40 8.88 -3.99 8.74
CA ILE A 40 9.44 -4.04 10.09
C ILE A 40 10.95 -3.76 10.10
N GLY A 41 11.61 -3.90 8.94
CA GLY A 41 13.02 -3.58 8.76
C GLY A 41 13.97 -4.74 9.04
N HIS A 42 13.44 -5.96 9.13
CA HIS A 42 14.25 -7.18 9.25
C HIS A 42 15.04 -7.51 7.98
N THR A 43 14.62 -6.98 6.84
CA THR A 43 15.30 -7.14 5.54
C THR A 43 16.04 -5.85 5.13
N PRO A 44 17.15 -5.94 4.37
CA PRO A 44 17.84 -4.76 3.85
C PRO A 44 16.96 -4.01 2.84
N LEU A 45 17.23 -2.71 2.63
CA LEU A 45 16.43 -1.87 1.73
C LEU A 45 16.41 -2.36 0.28
N TRP A 46 17.48 -3.01 -0.18
CA TRP A 46 17.50 -3.53 -1.55
C TRP A 46 16.43 -4.63 -1.73
N SER A 47 16.13 -5.43 -0.70
CA SER A 47 15.17 -6.55 -0.76
C SER A 47 13.74 -6.12 -1.12
N LEU A 48 13.40 -4.86 -0.90
CA LEU A 48 12.15 -4.27 -1.40
C LEU A 48 11.98 -4.47 -2.92
N PHE A 49 13.07 -4.50 -3.69
CA PHE A 49 13.07 -4.65 -5.14
C PHE A 49 13.10 -6.10 -5.64
N GLU A 50 13.27 -7.09 -4.77
CA GLU A 50 13.14 -8.51 -5.11
C GLU A 50 11.92 -9.17 -4.50
N ASN A 51 11.31 -8.56 -3.49
CA ASN A 51 10.10 -9.06 -2.84
C ASN A 51 8.84 -8.50 -3.49
N ASP A 52 7.74 -9.24 -3.33
CA ASP A 52 6.40 -8.77 -3.62
C ASP A 52 5.90 -7.81 -2.53
N PHE A 53 4.72 -7.24 -2.77
CA PHE A 53 4.05 -6.27 -1.90
C PHE A 53 3.83 -6.78 -0.46
N TRP A 54 3.82 -8.10 -0.25
CA TRP A 54 3.54 -8.74 1.03
C TRP A 54 4.82 -9.19 1.76
N GLY A 55 6.00 -8.96 1.17
CA GLY A 55 7.30 -9.34 1.73
C GLY A 55 7.78 -10.74 1.35
N THR A 56 7.17 -11.38 0.35
CA THR A 56 7.59 -12.68 -0.17
C THR A 56 8.50 -12.49 -1.39
N PRO A 57 9.67 -13.14 -1.48
CA PRO A 57 10.53 -13.06 -2.66
C PRO A 57 9.79 -13.39 -3.95
N LEU A 58 9.98 -12.59 -5.01
CA LEU A 58 9.33 -12.80 -6.33
C LEU A 58 9.74 -14.11 -6.99
N SER A 59 10.93 -14.62 -6.67
CA SER A 59 11.40 -15.93 -7.14
C SER A 59 10.68 -17.10 -6.48
N ASP A 60 9.97 -16.88 -5.38
CA ASP A 60 9.23 -17.93 -4.69
C ASP A 60 7.95 -18.27 -5.49
N PRO A 61 7.69 -19.56 -5.81
CA PRO A 61 6.45 -19.99 -6.45
C PRO A 61 5.17 -19.61 -5.69
N GLY A 62 5.25 -19.41 -4.37
CA GLY A 62 4.16 -18.94 -3.51
C GLY A 62 3.99 -17.41 -3.47
N SER A 63 4.83 -16.66 -4.18
CA SER A 63 4.71 -15.19 -4.30
C SER A 63 3.36 -14.81 -4.92
N HIS A 64 2.76 -13.73 -4.42
CA HIS A 64 1.57 -13.16 -5.05
C HIS A 64 1.92 -12.46 -6.38
N GLY A 65 3.19 -12.12 -6.62
CA GLY A 65 3.65 -11.43 -7.83
C GLY A 65 3.24 -9.95 -7.93
N SER A 66 2.50 -9.42 -6.94
CA SER A 66 2.18 -7.99 -6.86
C SER A 66 3.43 -7.21 -6.49
N TYR A 67 3.98 -6.41 -7.38
CA TYR A 67 5.28 -5.77 -7.15
C TYR A 67 5.15 -4.26 -7.08
N ARG A 68 5.36 -3.72 -5.87
CA ARG A 68 5.11 -2.32 -5.51
C ARG A 68 6.17 -1.79 -4.53
N PRO A 69 7.48 -1.87 -4.87
CA PRO A 69 8.59 -1.60 -3.94
C PRO A 69 8.52 -0.19 -3.33
N LEU A 70 8.14 0.81 -4.12
CA LEU A 70 8.06 2.20 -3.62
C LEU A 70 6.89 2.39 -2.65
N CYS A 71 5.77 1.66 -2.83
CA CYS A 71 4.68 1.69 -1.87
C CYS A 71 5.13 1.08 -0.53
N VAL A 72 5.76 -0.10 -0.56
CA VAL A 72 6.29 -0.75 0.65
C VAL A 72 7.34 0.12 1.35
N ALA A 73 8.20 0.80 0.58
CA ALA A 73 9.16 1.77 1.14
C ALA A 73 8.46 2.90 1.94
N THR A 74 7.28 3.37 1.51
CA THR A 74 6.51 4.34 2.30
C THR A 74 5.96 3.75 3.60
N TYR A 75 5.59 2.46 3.63
CA TYR A 75 5.19 1.81 4.89
C TYR A 75 6.37 1.64 5.83
N ARG A 76 7.53 1.22 5.31
CA ARG A 76 8.77 1.10 6.10
C ARG A 76 9.18 2.45 6.71
N LEU A 77 9.11 3.52 5.93
CA LEU A 77 9.37 4.87 6.42
C LEU A 77 8.35 5.28 7.49
N ASN A 78 7.06 5.01 7.27
CA ASN A 78 6.01 5.30 8.25
C ASN A 78 6.23 4.51 9.56
N TYR A 79 6.62 3.23 9.47
CA TYR A 79 6.95 2.39 10.60
C TYR A 79 8.16 2.93 11.38
N ALA A 80 9.21 3.37 10.69
CA ALA A 80 10.40 3.95 11.32
C ALA A 80 10.10 5.20 12.17
N PHE A 81 9.07 5.99 11.81
CA PHE A 81 8.67 7.18 12.56
C PHE A 81 7.57 6.91 13.60
N GLY A 82 6.61 6.04 13.29
CA GLY A 82 5.37 5.90 14.06
C GLY A 82 5.11 4.52 14.67
N GLY A 83 5.97 3.53 14.39
CA GLY A 83 5.71 2.12 14.74
C GLY A 83 4.39 1.61 14.14
N PHE A 84 3.72 0.69 14.83
CA PHE A 84 2.42 0.15 14.42
C PHE A 84 1.22 0.99 14.89
N LYS A 85 1.33 2.32 14.95
CA LYS A 85 0.21 3.19 15.34
C LYS A 85 -0.71 3.43 14.13
N PRO A 86 -1.95 2.87 14.08
CA PRO A 86 -2.80 2.92 12.89
C PRO A 86 -3.09 4.34 12.40
N TRP A 87 -3.38 5.26 13.34
CA TRP A 87 -3.70 6.66 13.05
C TRP A 87 -2.65 7.33 12.14
N SER A 88 -1.36 7.00 12.32
CA SER A 88 -0.27 7.59 11.53
C SER A 88 -0.33 7.18 10.05
N TYR A 89 -0.75 5.94 9.80
CA TYR A 89 -0.87 5.40 8.45
C TYR A 89 -2.08 5.99 7.72
N HIS A 90 -3.22 6.08 8.41
CA HIS A 90 -4.42 6.75 7.89
C HIS A 90 -4.15 8.24 7.64
N PHE A 91 -3.48 8.92 8.58
CA PHE A 91 -3.10 10.32 8.41
C PHE A 91 -2.28 10.54 7.14
N LEU A 92 -1.28 9.71 6.88
CA LEU A 92 -0.47 9.84 5.66
C LEU A 92 -1.29 9.59 4.39
N ASN A 93 -2.25 8.66 4.41
CA ASN A 93 -3.18 8.45 3.31
C ASN A 93 -4.08 9.68 3.08
N ILE A 94 -4.61 10.30 4.14
CA ILE A 94 -5.39 11.55 4.04
C ILE A 94 -4.55 12.65 3.39
N ILE A 95 -3.27 12.79 3.78
CA ILE A 95 -2.37 13.76 3.16
C ILE A 95 -2.17 13.47 1.67
N PHE A 96 -1.96 12.22 1.27
CA PHE A 96 -1.84 11.86 -0.14
C PHE A 96 -3.13 12.12 -0.94
N HIS A 97 -4.31 11.95 -0.32
CA HIS A 97 -5.58 12.29 -0.95
C HIS A 97 -5.76 13.81 -1.09
N CYS A 98 -5.36 14.59 -0.08
CA CYS A 98 -5.34 16.04 -0.16
C CYS A 98 -4.40 16.54 -1.27
N THR A 99 -3.20 15.96 -1.39
CA THR A 99 -2.27 16.32 -2.47
C THR A 99 -2.81 15.92 -3.84
N ALA A 100 -3.44 14.75 -3.97
CA ALA A 100 -4.09 14.33 -5.22
C ALA A 100 -5.19 15.32 -5.61
N THR A 101 -6.02 15.74 -4.66
CA THR A 101 -7.07 16.76 -4.88
C THR A 101 -6.49 18.08 -5.38
N VAL A 102 -5.38 18.55 -4.79
CA VAL A 102 -4.67 19.75 -5.26
C VAL A 102 -4.13 19.58 -6.68
N LEU A 103 -3.61 18.41 -7.03
CA LEU A 103 -3.13 18.09 -8.37
C LEU A 103 -4.28 18.00 -9.39
N VAL A 104 -5.45 17.48 -9.01
CA VAL A 104 -6.66 17.47 -9.85
C VAL A 104 -7.12 18.90 -10.13
N VAL A 105 -7.22 19.75 -9.10
CA VAL A 105 -7.54 21.18 -9.25
C VAL A 105 -6.52 21.89 -10.16
N THR A 106 -5.25 21.53 -10.05
CA THR A 106 -4.18 22.10 -10.91
C THR A 106 -4.30 21.62 -12.36
N THR A 107 -4.62 20.35 -12.56
CA THR A 107 -4.87 19.76 -13.88
C THR A 107 -6.10 20.38 -14.54
N ALA A 108 -7.19 20.56 -13.79
CA ALA A 108 -8.41 21.22 -14.24
C ALA A 108 -8.12 22.64 -14.73
N ARG A 109 -7.34 23.44 -13.99
CA ARG A 109 -6.97 24.81 -14.39
C ARG A 109 -6.14 24.87 -15.68
N ARG A 110 -5.32 23.84 -15.93
CA ARG A 110 -4.49 23.77 -17.15
C ARG A 110 -5.32 23.38 -18.37
N LEU A 111 -6.25 22.44 -18.23
CA LEU A 111 -6.97 21.82 -19.34
C LEU A 111 -8.35 22.45 -19.63
N LEU A 112 -9.03 23.04 -18.65
CA LEU A 112 -10.37 23.63 -18.85
C LEU A 112 -10.32 24.91 -19.70
N PRO A 113 -11.35 25.15 -20.55
CA PRO A 113 -11.52 26.41 -21.26
C PRO A 113 -11.57 27.64 -20.32
N PRO A 114 -11.09 28.82 -20.74
CA PRO A 114 -11.04 30.02 -19.89
C PRO A 114 -12.40 30.41 -19.30
N TYR A 115 -13.48 30.27 -20.07
CA TYR A 115 -14.83 30.58 -19.63
C TYR A 115 -15.39 29.56 -18.61
N CYS A 116 -14.89 28.32 -18.62
CA CYS A 116 -15.27 27.28 -17.66
C CYS A 116 -14.39 27.29 -16.40
N THR A 117 -13.23 27.96 -16.42
CA THR A 117 -12.16 27.67 -15.46
C THR A 117 -12.58 27.90 -14.00
N ARG A 118 -13.36 28.94 -13.70
CA ARG A 118 -13.75 29.23 -12.30
C ARG A 118 -14.64 28.13 -11.70
N VAL A 119 -15.83 27.94 -12.28
CA VAL A 119 -16.80 26.95 -11.77
C VAL A 119 -16.32 25.53 -12.01
N GLY A 120 -15.80 25.24 -13.21
CA GLY A 120 -15.39 23.90 -13.58
C GLY A 120 -14.22 23.37 -12.75
N THR A 121 -13.27 24.22 -12.37
CA THR A 121 -12.19 23.83 -11.44
C THR A 121 -12.73 23.55 -10.05
N ALA A 122 -13.66 24.38 -9.55
CA ALA A 122 -14.27 24.16 -8.24
C ALA A 122 -15.06 22.85 -8.18
N VAL A 123 -15.90 22.59 -9.18
CA VAL A 123 -16.67 21.34 -9.28
C VAL A 123 -15.72 20.15 -9.36
N ALA A 124 -14.74 20.16 -10.27
CA ALA A 124 -13.81 19.05 -10.41
C ALA A 124 -13.03 18.74 -9.10
N GLY A 125 -12.60 19.78 -8.37
CA GLY A 125 -11.89 19.62 -7.10
C GLY A 125 -12.78 19.12 -5.97
N LEU A 126 -13.97 19.71 -5.80
CA LEU A 126 -14.90 19.36 -4.72
C LEU A 126 -15.51 17.96 -4.93
N THR A 127 -15.89 17.62 -6.16
CA THR A 127 -16.44 16.27 -6.44
C THR A 127 -15.37 15.21 -6.29
N PHE A 128 -14.10 15.50 -6.65
CA PHE A 128 -13.01 14.55 -6.42
C PHE A 128 -12.73 14.39 -4.92
N ALA A 129 -12.64 15.49 -4.16
CA ALA A 129 -12.45 15.43 -2.71
C ALA A 129 -13.54 14.63 -1.97
N ALA A 130 -14.79 14.70 -2.45
CA ALA A 130 -15.95 14.13 -1.78
C ALA A 130 -16.40 12.77 -2.32
N HIS A 131 -15.73 12.19 -3.31
CA HIS A 131 -16.26 11.02 -4.02
C HIS A 131 -16.23 9.75 -3.15
N PRO A 132 -17.37 9.06 -2.94
CA PRO A 132 -17.41 7.86 -2.09
C PRO A 132 -16.53 6.69 -2.56
N ILE A 133 -16.25 6.60 -3.88
CA ILE A 133 -15.42 5.56 -4.50
C ILE A 133 -13.95 5.61 -4.02
N HIS A 134 -13.54 6.74 -3.43
CA HIS A 134 -12.19 6.90 -2.90
C HIS A 134 -12.01 6.27 -1.53
N THR A 135 -13.09 5.86 -0.87
CA THR A 135 -13.02 5.42 0.51
C THR A 135 -12.11 4.22 0.71
N GLU A 136 -12.15 3.19 -0.15
CA GLU A 136 -11.20 2.06 -0.07
C GLU A 136 -9.73 2.55 -0.18
N ALA A 137 -9.46 3.49 -1.09
CA ALA A 137 -8.11 3.98 -1.33
C ALA A 137 -7.57 4.85 -0.17
N VAL A 138 -8.44 5.60 0.50
CA VAL A 138 -8.06 6.56 1.55
C VAL A 138 -8.18 5.96 2.95
N ALA A 139 -9.32 5.34 3.27
CA ALA A 139 -9.58 4.73 4.57
C ALA A 139 -8.80 3.42 4.75
N GLY A 140 -8.75 2.55 3.72
CA GLY A 140 -7.93 1.35 3.75
C GLY A 140 -6.44 1.69 3.66
N VAL A 141 -5.60 1.17 4.57
CA VAL A 141 -4.19 1.57 4.60
C VAL A 141 -3.47 1.08 3.34
N VAL A 142 -3.73 -0.16 2.91
CA VAL A 142 -3.21 -0.75 1.66
C VAL A 142 -3.55 0.07 0.42
N GLY A 143 -4.62 0.87 0.46
CA GLY A 143 -5.02 1.83 -0.57
C GLY A 143 -3.97 2.90 -0.89
N ARG A 144 -2.93 3.06 -0.05
CA ARG A 144 -1.80 3.97 -0.30
C ARG A 144 -1.15 3.78 -1.67
N ALA A 145 -1.14 2.54 -2.18
CA ALA A 145 -0.63 2.26 -3.53
C ALA A 145 -1.33 3.11 -4.60
N ASP A 146 -2.66 3.28 -4.50
CA ASP A 146 -3.45 4.11 -5.39
C ASP A 146 -3.17 5.59 -5.23
N LEU A 147 -3.08 6.05 -3.98
CA LEU A 147 -2.90 7.45 -3.67
C LEU A 147 -1.53 7.94 -4.17
N VAL A 148 -0.46 7.24 -3.83
CA VAL A 148 0.91 7.61 -4.23
C VAL A 148 1.06 7.49 -5.74
N SER A 149 0.55 6.41 -6.34
CA SER A 149 0.59 6.22 -7.78
C SER A 149 -0.15 7.34 -8.53
N CYS A 150 -1.36 7.72 -8.09
CA CYS A 150 -2.13 8.80 -8.70
C CYS A 150 -1.43 10.17 -8.59
N ASN A 151 -0.83 10.47 -7.43
CA ASN A 151 -0.05 11.70 -7.26
C ASN A 151 1.12 11.77 -8.24
N LEU A 152 1.91 10.70 -8.36
CA LEU A 152 3.05 10.62 -9.27
C LEU A 152 2.60 10.62 -10.75
N PHE A 153 1.46 9.97 -11.06
CA PHE A 153 0.82 9.98 -12.37
C PHE A 153 0.45 11.41 -12.81
N LEU A 154 -0.25 12.16 -11.95
CA LEU A 154 -0.64 13.54 -12.24
C LEU A 154 0.57 14.46 -12.33
N LEU A 155 1.59 14.26 -11.49
CA LEU A 155 2.82 15.04 -11.53
C LEU A 155 3.61 14.78 -12.82
N SER A 156 3.73 13.52 -13.25
CA SER A 156 4.32 13.15 -14.54
C SER A 156 3.62 13.85 -15.70
N PHE A 157 2.28 13.79 -15.74
CA PHE A 157 1.49 14.51 -16.76
C PHE A 157 1.71 16.03 -16.72
N LEU A 158 1.68 16.65 -15.53
CA LEU A 158 1.87 18.10 -15.38
C LEU A 158 3.28 18.54 -15.79
N ILE A 159 4.31 17.75 -15.49
CA ILE A 159 5.69 18.00 -15.94
C ILE A 159 5.76 17.89 -17.47
N TYR A 160 5.10 16.90 -18.08
CA TYR A 160 5.08 16.77 -19.54
C TYR A 160 4.36 17.95 -20.22
N THR A 161 3.27 18.44 -19.64
CA THR A 161 2.59 19.64 -20.18
C THR A 161 3.49 20.88 -20.14
N GLU A 162 4.41 20.94 -19.18
CA GLU A 162 5.44 21.97 -19.07
C GLU A 162 6.57 21.76 -20.08
N HIS A 163 7.00 20.50 -20.32
CA HIS A 163 7.91 20.16 -21.41
C HIS A 163 7.38 20.65 -22.76
N ILE A 164 6.10 20.43 -23.06
CA ILE A 164 5.47 20.94 -24.29
C ILE A 164 5.52 22.47 -24.33
N ARG A 165 5.25 23.16 -23.21
CA ARG A 165 5.32 24.64 -23.15
C ARG A 165 6.73 25.15 -23.47
N LEU A 166 7.76 24.54 -22.88
CA LEU A 166 9.16 24.90 -23.11
C LEU A 166 9.57 24.64 -24.57
N ARG A 167 9.18 23.47 -25.11
CA ARG A 167 9.40 23.12 -26.53
C ARG A 167 8.74 24.12 -27.47
N ASP A 168 7.49 24.52 -27.20
CA ASP A 168 6.76 25.53 -27.99
C ASP A 168 7.46 26.90 -27.95
N GLU A 169 7.98 27.31 -26.80
CA GLU A 169 8.71 28.57 -26.64
C GLU A 169 10.05 28.56 -27.38
N GLN A 170 10.79 27.45 -27.31
CA GLN A 170 12.05 27.29 -28.03
C GLN A 170 11.84 27.27 -29.55
N TYR A 171 10.81 26.57 -30.03
CA TYR A 171 10.43 26.60 -31.44
C TYR A 171 10.12 28.02 -31.92
N LYS A 172 9.31 28.77 -31.15
CA LYS A 172 9.00 30.17 -31.47
C LYS A 172 10.23 31.07 -31.46
N LYS A 173 11.17 30.87 -30.53
CA LYS A 173 12.45 31.59 -30.52
C LYS A 173 13.26 31.27 -31.77
N LYS A 174 13.52 29.99 -32.06
CA LYS A 174 14.32 29.56 -33.21
C LYS A 174 13.70 30.01 -34.54
N HIS A 175 12.38 29.94 -34.68
CA HIS A 175 11.69 30.42 -35.87
C HIS A 175 11.74 31.96 -36.00
N ARG A 176 11.71 32.72 -34.90
CA ARG A 176 11.95 34.18 -34.93
C ARG A 176 13.40 34.50 -35.31
N THR A 177 14.37 33.70 -34.86
CA THR A 177 15.79 33.86 -35.22
C THR A 177 16.03 33.53 -36.69
N ILE A 178 15.49 32.43 -37.21
CA ILE A 178 15.60 32.05 -38.64
C ILE A 178 14.92 33.09 -39.55
N VAL A 179 13.77 33.64 -39.15
CA VAL A 179 13.13 34.72 -39.88
C VAL A 179 14.00 35.97 -39.84
N LYS A 180 14.57 36.34 -38.67
CA LYS A 180 15.54 37.45 -38.55
C LYS A 180 16.80 37.21 -39.39
N GLU A 181 17.42 36.03 -39.37
CA GLU A 181 18.60 35.69 -40.17
C GLU A 181 18.30 35.66 -41.68
N LYS A 182 17.11 35.23 -42.11
CA LYS A 182 16.67 35.38 -43.50
C LYS A 182 16.44 36.84 -43.89
N THR A 183 16.16 37.72 -42.93
CA THR A 183 16.04 39.17 -43.15
C THR A 183 17.40 39.88 -43.04
N ILE A 184 18.40 39.26 -42.40
CA ILE A 184 19.76 39.79 -42.11
C ILE A 184 20.82 39.02 -42.93
N ARG A 185 20.44 38.30 -43.99
CA ARG A 185 21.37 37.82 -45.04
C ARG A 185 21.82 38.94 -45.99
N CYS A 186 21.85 40.17 -45.50
CA CYS A 186 22.80 41.20 -45.88
C CYS A 186 23.54 41.55 -44.59
N GLU A 187 24.87 41.43 -44.62
CA GLU A 187 25.85 41.83 -43.61
C GLU A 187 26.35 40.76 -42.61
N VAL A 188 27.39 40.06 -43.09
CA VAL A 188 28.71 39.82 -42.46
C VAL A 188 28.83 39.19 -41.06
N SER A 189 29.32 37.93 -41.09
CA SER A 189 30.48 37.31 -40.40
C SER A 189 30.90 37.61 -38.93
N SER A 190 30.94 36.49 -38.18
CA SER A 190 31.92 36.07 -37.15
C SER A 190 31.95 36.76 -35.76
N ARG A 191 31.76 35.97 -34.69
CA ARG A 191 32.84 35.36 -33.88
C ARG A 191 32.25 34.61 -32.68
N ASP A 192 32.73 33.38 -32.47
CA ASP A 192 32.50 32.51 -31.32
C ASP A 192 33.13 33.07 -30.05
N GLN A 193 32.48 32.87 -28.90
CA GLN A 193 33.14 32.64 -27.61
C GLN A 193 32.20 31.89 -26.65
N SER A 194 32.69 30.76 -26.13
CA SER A 194 32.00 29.86 -25.21
C SER A 194 32.30 30.24 -23.76
N PHE A 195 31.26 30.22 -22.91
CA PHE A 195 31.42 30.37 -21.45
C PHE A 195 30.81 29.14 -20.75
N ARG A 196 31.66 28.39 -20.02
CA ARG A 196 31.26 27.26 -19.17
C ARG A 196 30.75 27.77 -17.82
N LEU A 197 29.62 27.26 -17.35
CA LEU A 197 29.12 27.50 -15.99
C LEU A 197 29.20 26.22 -15.14
N THR A 198 29.73 26.35 -13.93
CA THR A 198 30.02 25.29 -12.95
C THR A 198 28.77 24.65 -12.32
N CYS A 199 28.85 23.36 -11.95
CA CYS A 199 27.78 22.52 -11.38
C CYS A 199 27.01 23.13 -10.18
N HIS A 200 27.64 24.02 -9.41
CA HIS A 200 27.01 24.67 -8.25
C HIS A 200 25.86 25.64 -8.65
N GLY A 201 26.05 26.40 -9.74
CA GLY A 201 25.02 27.31 -10.26
C GLY A 201 23.81 26.55 -10.86
N LEU A 202 24.06 25.38 -11.45
CA LEU A 202 23.03 24.50 -12.00
C LEU A 202 22.12 23.93 -10.91
N MET A 203 22.69 23.46 -9.79
CA MET A 203 21.92 22.89 -8.67
C MET A 203 21.06 23.96 -7.98
N GLN A 204 21.60 25.18 -7.80
CA GLN A 204 20.88 26.30 -7.21
C GLN A 204 19.73 26.78 -8.11
N HIS A 205 19.92 26.77 -9.43
CA HIS A 205 18.88 27.15 -10.40
C HIS A 205 17.78 26.09 -10.55
N ILE A 206 18.12 24.79 -10.44
CA ILE A 206 17.17 23.68 -10.36
C ILE A 206 16.34 23.80 -9.07
N MET A 207 16.96 24.04 -7.91
CA MET A 207 16.22 24.22 -6.65
C MET A 207 15.34 25.48 -6.65
N LEU A 208 15.79 26.59 -7.25
CA LEU A 208 14.99 27.81 -7.43
C LEU A 208 13.81 27.59 -8.39
N ASN A 209 13.99 26.80 -9.45
CA ASN A 209 12.90 26.46 -10.38
C ASN A 209 11.95 25.39 -9.82
N PHE A 210 12.43 24.48 -8.97
CA PHE A 210 11.59 23.56 -8.19
C PHE A 210 10.77 24.33 -7.15
N ARG A 211 11.37 25.33 -6.49
CA ARG A 211 10.66 26.32 -5.66
C ARG A 211 9.69 27.18 -6.48
N ARG A 212 9.96 27.52 -7.74
CA ARG A 212 9.02 28.21 -8.66
C ARG A 212 7.91 27.29 -9.17
N LEU A 213 8.15 25.99 -9.31
CA LEU A 213 7.12 24.98 -9.59
C LEU A 213 6.15 24.84 -8.41
N LEU A 214 6.67 24.86 -7.18
CA LEU A 214 5.86 24.90 -5.95
C LEU A 214 5.22 26.28 -5.71
N LYS A 215 5.91 27.38 -6.08
CA LYS A 215 5.40 28.77 -6.00
C LYS A 215 4.60 29.24 -7.22
N ALA A 216 4.43 28.45 -8.28
CA ALA A 216 3.43 28.73 -9.33
C ALA A 216 1.99 28.61 -8.80
N SER A 217 1.85 28.14 -7.55
CA SER A 217 0.69 28.31 -6.67
C SER A 217 0.51 29.74 -6.14
N LYS A 218 1.48 30.65 -6.27
CA LYS A 218 1.48 32.01 -5.69
C LYS A 218 1.98 33.05 -6.71
N SER A 219 1.07 33.53 -7.56
CA SER A 219 1.03 34.88 -8.16
C SER A 219 0.48 34.84 -9.59
N GLY A 220 -0.57 35.63 -9.86
CA GLY A 220 -0.82 36.18 -11.18
C GLY A 220 0.38 37.02 -11.67
N PRO A 221 0.31 37.67 -12.84
CA PRO A 221 1.47 38.38 -13.39
C PRO A 221 2.00 39.38 -12.36
N MET A 222 3.25 39.21 -11.94
CA MET A 222 3.93 40.15 -11.05
C MET A 222 3.92 41.52 -11.71
N LYS A 223 3.24 42.49 -11.07
CA LYS A 223 3.61 43.90 -11.18
C LYS A 223 5.00 44.03 -10.57
N VAL A 224 5.96 44.45 -11.38
CA VAL A 224 7.25 44.93 -10.89
C VAL A 224 6.96 46.24 -10.16
N PHE A 225 7.37 46.32 -8.89
CA PHE A 225 7.34 47.57 -8.12
C PHE A 225 8.31 48.56 -8.76
N ASP A 226 7.81 49.75 -9.09
CA ASP A 226 8.62 50.92 -9.40
C ASP A 226 9.31 51.39 -8.12
N ALA A 227 10.64 51.32 -8.08
CA ALA A 227 11.46 52.10 -7.17
C ALA A 227 12.20 53.12 -8.03
N CYS A 228 11.66 54.33 -8.06
CA CYS A 228 12.36 55.51 -8.56
C CYS A 228 12.76 56.33 -7.32
N ASP A 229 14.05 56.33 -7.00
CA ASP A 229 14.69 57.49 -6.43
C ASP A 229 16.21 57.31 -6.59
N ILE A 230 16.80 58.11 -7.48
CA ILE A 230 18.09 58.78 -7.33
C ILE A 230 18.27 59.71 -8.53
N LYS A 231 18.60 60.95 -8.19
CA LYS A 231 18.71 62.15 -9.01
C LYS A 231 19.81 62.05 -10.07
N GLY A 232 19.51 62.66 -11.23
CA GLY A 232 20.41 63.50 -12.03
C GLY A 232 21.74 62.91 -12.50
N THR A 233 21.84 62.61 -13.80
CA THR A 233 22.74 63.29 -14.75
C THR A 233 22.72 62.58 -16.11
N VAL A 234 22.70 63.38 -17.17
CA VAL A 234 22.65 62.97 -18.57
C VAL A 234 23.99 62.32 -18.95
N ARG A 235 23.98 61.05 -19.42
CA ARG A 235 25.05 60.52 -20.29
C ARG A 235 24.58 59.32 -21.12
N GLN A 236 24.61 59.53 -22.43
CA GLN A 236 24.66 58.59 -23.56
C GLN A 236 24.27 57.13 -23.32
N VAL A 237 23.14 56.75 -23.95
CA VAL A 237 22.65 55.38 -24.10
C VAL A 237 23.63 54.55 -24.93
N LYS A 238 24.50 53.80 -24.26
CA LYS A 238 25.04 52.54 -24.78
C LYS A 238 24.04 51.45 -24.37
N CYS A 239 23.21 50.99 -25.31
CA CYS A 239 22.36 49.82 -25.11
C CYS A 239 23.23 48.58 -24.92
N GLN A 240 23.58 48.24 -23.68
CA GLN A 240 24.01 46.89 -23.32
C GLN A 240 22.78 45.99 -23.29
N TYR A 241 22.70 45.11 -24.29
CA TYR A 241 21.67 44.10 -24.44
C TYR A 241 21.92 42.96 -23.44
N SER A 242 21.47 43.11 -22.20
CA SER A 242 21.51 42.02 -21.21
C SER A 242 20.25 41.16 -21.31
N ASP A 243 20.13 40.36 -22.38
CA ASP A 243 19.06 39.36 -22.50
C ASP A 243 19.52 38.16 -23.34
N SER A 244 20.65 37.57 -22.96
CA SER A 244 21.12 36.28 -23.49
C SER A 244 21.17 35.24 -22.37
N VAL A 245 19.99 34.74 -21.98
CA VAL A 245 19.91 33.37 -21.45
C VAL A 245 20.30 32.47 -22.63
N SER A 246 21.49 31.87 -22.55
CA SER A 246 22.08 31.05 -23.62
C SER A 246 21.10 29.97 -24.08
N GLY A 247 21.03 29.73 -25.39
CA GLY A 247 20.13 28.75 -26.00
C GLY A 247 20.21 27.36 -25.35
N ASP A 248 21.40 26.98 -24.89
CA ASP A 248 21.72 25.72 -24.22
C ASP A 248 20.92 25.48 -22.93
N THR A 249 20.67 26.54 -22.14
CA THR A 249 19.92 26.40 -20.87
C THR A 249 18.44 26.08 -21.09
N SER A 250 17.85 26.56 -22.20
CA SER A 250 16.45 26.30 -22.53
C SER A 250 16.22 24.88 -23.03
N GLU A 251 17.18 24.35 -23.80
CA GLU A 251 17.18 22.97 -24.28
C GLU A 251 17.42 21.99 -23.13
N LEU A 252 18.36 22.29 -22.23
CA LEU A 252 18.59 21.48 -21.03
C LEU A 252 17.31 21.38 -20.18
N LEU A 253 16.60 22.48 -19.94
CA LEU A 253 15.36 22.46 -19.16
C LEU A 253 14.25 21.64 -19.84
N GLN A 254 14.18 21.66 -21.17
CA GLN A 254 13.27 20.81 -21.94
C GLN A 254 13.58 19.32 -21.71
N TRP A 255 14.85 18.91 -21.78
CA TRP A 255 15.28 17.53 -21.55
C TRP A 255 15.09 17.11 -20.09
N VAL A 256 15.37 18.01 -19.12
CA VAL A 256 15.11 17.76 -17.70
C VAL A 256 13.62 17.52 -17.43
N ALA A 257 12.72 18.30 -18.06
CA ALA A 257 11.28 18.07 -17.93
C ALA A 257 10.84 16.73 -18.57
N LEU A 258 11.41 16.37 -19.71
CA LEU A 258 11.13 15.07 -20.37
C LEU A 258 11.63 13.89 -19.52
N GLY A 259 12.87 13.97 -19.03
CA GLY A 259 13.45 13.00 -18.10
C GLY A 259 12.64 12.90 -16.82
N GLY A 260 12.24 14.03 -16.24
CA GLY A 260 11.35 14.08 -15.07
C GLY A 260 10.01 13.38 -15.32
N THR A 261 9.42 13.55 -16.50
CA THR A 261 8.18 12.84 -16.89
C THR A 261 8.36 11.32 -16.81
N LEU A 262 9.46 10.80 -17.38
CA LEU A 262 9.79 9.37 -17.37
C LEU A 262 10.10 8.86 -15.96
N VAL A 263 10.84 9.61 -15.15
CA VAL A 263 11.16 9.26 -13.75
C VAL A 263 9.89 9.15 -12.92
N PHE A 264 8.99 10.14 -12.98
CA PHE A 264 7.73 10.09 -12.25
C PHE A 264 6.78 9.01 -12.78
N ALA A 265 6.79 8.72 -14.09
CA ALA A 265 6.01 7.61 -14.65
C ALA A 265 6.53 6.25 -14.17
N ALA A 266 7.85 6.06 -14.13
CA ALA A 266 8.48 4.87 -13.57
C ALA A 266 8.15 4.72 -12.08
N ALA A 267 8.32 5.78 -11.29
CA ALA A 267 7.97 5.78 -9.87
C ALA A 267 6.49 5.47 -9.62
N ALA A 268 5.58 6.03 -10.43
CA ALA A 268 4.15 5.73 -10.34
C ALA A 268 3.86 4.25 -10.63
N THR A 269 4.57 3.67 -11.60
CA THR A 269 4.46 2.24 -11.99
C THR A 269 5.01 1.31 -10.91
N LEU A 270 6.05 1.74 -10.19
CA LEU A 270 6.58 1.04 -9.01
C LEU A 270 5.69 1.14 -7.76
N CYS A 271 4.68 2.01 -7.78
CA CYS A 271 3.64 2.05 -6.75
C CYS A 271 2.42 1.23 -7.16
N LYS A 272 2.02 1.32 -8.43
CA LYS A 272 0.88 0.58 -8.98
C LYS A 272 0.99 0.45 -10.51
N GLU A 273 0.75 -0.74 -11.03
CA GLU A 273 1.10 -1.15 -12.39
C GLU A 273 0.37 -0.37 -13.51
N PRO A 274 -0.95 -0.12 -13.42
CA PRO A 274 -1.68 0.70 -14.40
C PRO A 274 -1.13 2.11 -14.67
N ALA A 275 -0.28 2.64 -13.80
CA ALA A 275 0.24 4.00 -13.93
C ALA A 275 1.12 4.24 -15.16
N ILE A 276 1.66 3.16 -15.77
CA ILE A 276 2.39 3.23 -17.04
C ILE A 276 1.58 3.92 -18.16
N MET A 277 0.24 3.91 -18.04
CA MET A 277 -0.69 4.54 -18.96
C MET A 277 -0.61 6.09 -18.99
N VAL A 278 0.20 6.71 -18.12
CA VAL A 278 0.51 8.14 -18.21
C VAL A 278 1.29 8.50 -19.48
N LEU A 279 2.12 7.60 -20.00
CA LEU A 279 2.95 7.87 -21.18
C LEU A 279 2.10 7.94 -22.46
N PRO A 280 1.20 6.96 -22.76
CA PRO A 280 0.22 7.11 -23.83
C PRO A 280 -0.67 8.34 -23.67
N LEU A 281 -1.09 8.68 -22.45
CA LEU A 281 -1.89 9.87 -22.18
C LEU A 281 -1.13 11.17 -22.53
N CYS A 282 0.16 11.25 -22.19
CA CYS A 282 1.03 12.37 -22.55
C CYS A 282 1.19 12.50 -24.07
N ILE A 283 1.43 11.38 -24.77
CA ILE A 283 1.52 11.33 -26.23
C ILE A 283 0.21 11.83 -26.85
N PHE A 284 -0.93 11.32 -26.38
CA PHE A 284 -2.25 11.73 -26.86
C PHE A 284 -2.50 13.23 -26.68
N TYR A 285 -2.15 13.79 -25.51
CA TYR A 285 -2.24 15.23 -25.25
C TYR A 285 -1.38 16.06 -26.21
N ASP A 286 -0.16 15.59 -26.53
CA ASP A 286 0.76 16.27 -27.44
C ASP A 286 0.17 16.37 -28.87
N PHE A 287 -0.44 15.28 -29.35
CA PHE A 287 -1.11 15.25 -30.65
C PHE A 287 -2.33 16.16 -30.73
N LEU A 288 -3.10 16.30 -29.64
CA LEU A 288 -4.26 17.18 -29.59
C LEU A 288 -3.89 18.67 -29.54
N ARG A 289 -2.70 19.04 -29.04
CA ARG A 289 -2.30 20.45 -28.81
C ARG A 289 -1.55 21.11 -29.98
N GLY A 290 -0.70 20.39 -30.71
CA GLY A 290 0.29 21.04 -31.58
C GLY A 290 -0.19 21.41 -33.01
N PRO A 291 0.36 22.46 -33.65
CA PRO A 291 0.06 22.81 -35.05
C PRO A 291 0.39 21.65 -35.99
N ARG A 292 -0.54 21.31 -36.88
CA ARG A 292 -0.53 20.05 -37.65
C ARG A 292 0.23 20.09 -38.97
N HIS A 293 0.61 21.27 -39.48
CA HIS A 293 1.11 21.43 -40.85
C HIS A 293 2.48 22.13 -41.00
N GLU A 294 3.27 22.29 -39.93
CA GLU A 294 4.66 22.76 -40.04
C GLU A 294 5.65 21.60 -39.89
N GLU A 295 6.30 21.17 -40.99
CA GLU A 295 7.29 20.07 -41.02
C GLU A 295 8.39 20.21 -39.97
N SER A 296 8.83 21.44 -39.68
CA SER A 296 9.87 21.68 -38.69
C SER A 296 9.40 21.40 -37.27
N TYR A 297 8.17 21.78 -36.90
CA TYR A 297 7.59 21.47 -35.58
C TYR A 297 7.34 19.97 -35.39
N PHE A 298 7.03 19.26 -36.48
CA PHE A 298 6.82 17.82 -36.50
C PHE A 298 8.05 17.04 -35.99
N LYS A 299 9.27 17.45 -36.39
CA LYS A 299 10.53 16.81 -35.94
C LYS A 299 10.75 16.89 -34.42
N TRP A 300 10.49 18.05 -33.81
CA TRP A 300 10.64 18.24 -32.35
C TRP A 300 9.60 17.46 -31.56
N ARG A 301 8.37 17.33 -32.09
CA ARG A 301 7.33 16.51 -31.47
C ARG A 301 7.71 15.04 -31.49
N TRP A 302 8.16 14.53 -32.64
CA TRP A 302 8.53 13.14 -32.79
C TRP A 302 9.70 12.75 -31.88
N ARG A 303 10.66 13.66 -31.62
CA ARG A 303 11.71 13.45 -30.60
C ARG A 303 11.14 13.16 -29.22
N SER A 304 10.18 13.97 -28.74
CA SER A 304 9.51 13.74 -27.45
C SER A 304 8.75 12.42 -27.44
N VAL A 305 8.00 12.14 -28.52
CA VAL A 305 7.20 10.90 -28.65
C VAL A 305 8.10 9.67 -28.67
N CYS A 306 9.18 9.66 -29.48
CA CYS A 306 10.15 8.56 -29.50
C CYS A 306 10.76 8.33 -28.13
N ALA A 307 11.16 9.39 -27.41
CA ALA A 307 11.71 9.26 -26.07
C ALA A 307 10.69 8.66 -25.08
N LEU A 308 9.43 9.12 -25.11
CA LEU A 308 8.36 8.56 -24.28
C LEU A 308 8.06 7.09 -24.64
N SER A 309 7.98 6.77 -25.94
CA SER A 309 7.74 5.42 -26.42
C SER A 309 8.88 4.48 -26.05
N MET A 310 10.14 4.85 -26.32
CA MET A 310 11.32 4.06 -25.94
C MET A 310 11.39 3.87 -24.42
N GLY A 311 11.18 4.93 -23.63
CA GLY A 311 11.15 4.84 -22.18
C GLY A 311 10.01 3.96 -21.67
N GLY A 312 8.83 4.06 -22.28
CA GLY A 312 7.67 3.21 -21.96
C GLY A 312 7.89 1.73 -22.31
N PHE A 313 8.46 1.44 -23.48
CA PHE A 313 8.82 0.06 -23.87
C PHE A 313 9.90 -0.51 -22.96
N ALA A 314 10.92 0.28 -22.61
CA ALA A 314 11.96 -0.15 -21.67
C ALA A 314 11.37 -0.45 -20.29
N LEU A 315 10.48 0.42 -19.78
CA LEU A 315 9.81 0.21 -18.49
C LEU A 315 8.90 -1.01 -18.50
N LEU A 316 8.13 -1.21 -19.58
CA LEU A 316 7.26 -2.38 -19.75
C LEU A 316 8.09 -3.67 -19.85
N TYR A 317 9.16 -3.67 -20.64
CA TYR A 317 10.07 -4.80 -20.78
C TYR A 317 10.69 -5.19 -19.45
N TRP A 318 11.23 -4.20 -18.72
CA TRP A 318 11.78 -4.40 -17.38
C TRP A 318 10.73 -4.97 -16.42
N ARG A 319 9.51 -4.44 -16.46
CA ARG A 319 8.41 -4.91 -15.61
C ARG A 319 8.02 -6.36 -15.89
N LEU A 320 7.94 -6.74 -17.17
CA LEU A 320 7.61 -8.10 -17.60
C LEU A 320 8.74 -9.09 -17.28
N ARG A 321 10.01 -8.65 -17.35
CA ARG A 321 11.17 -9.47 -16.96
C ARG A 321 11.20 -9.77 -15.46
N LEU A 322 10.87 -8.79 -14.61
CA LEU A 322 10.87 -8.96 -13.16
C LEU A 322 9.71 -9.80 -12.64
N ALA A 323 8.53 -9.68 -13.27
CA ALA A 323 7.32 -10.34 -12.78
C ALA A 323 7.30 -11.87 -13.02
N GLY A 324 8.26 -12.42 -13.79
CA GLY A 324 8.26 -13.84 -14.16
C GLY A 324 7.00 -14.26 -14.91
N VAL A 325 6.71 -15.56 -14.94
CA VAL A 325 5.41 -16.06 -15.42
C VAL A 325 4.37 -15.75 -14.34
N PRO A 326 3.30 -14.99 -14.64
CA PRO A 326 2.32 -14.62 -13.63
C PRO A 326 1.71 -15.87 -13.01
N ALA A 327 1.70 -15.93 -11.67
CA ALA A 327 1.07 -17.01 -10.94
C ALA A 327 -0.42 -17.08 -11.33
N PRO A 328 -0.97 -18.27 -11.64
CA PRO A 328 -2.37 -18.41 -11.97
C PRO A 328 -3.22 -18.02 -10.76
N PHE A 329 -4.06 -16.99 -10.91
CA PHE A 329 -5.02 -16.61 -9.87
C PHE A 329 -6.13 -17.67 -9.72
N ALA A 330 -6.75 -17.71 -8.54
CA ALA A 330 -7.78 -18.69 -8.24
C ALA A 330 -9.03 -18.41 -9.09
N ALA A 331 -9.73 -19.46 -9.54
CA ALA A 331 -10.98 -19.30 -10.28
C ALA A 331 -12.05 -18.54 -9.46
N ALA A 332 -11.94 -18.56 -8.14
CA ALA A 332 -12.74 -17.77 -7.23
C ALA A 332 -12.50 -16.26 -7.36
N ASP A 333 -11.30 -15.80 -7.69
CA ASP A 333 -10.97 -14.37 -7.74
C ASP A 333 -11.59 -13.69 -8.98
N ASN A 334 -11.57 -14.40 -10.12
CA ASN A 334 -12.21 -13.98 -11.36
C ASN A 334 -12.94 -15.17 -12.01
N PRO A 335 -14.18 -15.46 -11.60
CA PRO A 335 -14.96 -16.58 -12.12
C PRO A 335 -15.28 -16.45 -13.61
N ALA A 336 -15.36 -15.22 -14.13
CA ALA A 336 -15.63 -14.98 -15.55
C ALA A 336 -14.48 -15.49 -16.42
N SER A 337 -13.22 -15.19 -16.06
CA SER A 337 -12.04 -15.58 -16.86
C SER A 337 -11.84 -17.08 -17.03
N ARG A 338 -12.34 -17.88 -16.08
CA ARG A 338 -12.25 -19.34 -16.06
C ARG A 338 -13.50 -20.04 -16.57
N ASP A 339 -14.49 -19.28 -17.04
CA ASP A 339 -15.71 -19.85 -17.61
C ASP A 339 -15.39 -20.60 -18.93
N PRO A 340 -15.94 -21.81 -19.14
CA PRO A 340 -15.69 -22.58 -20.36
C PRO A 340 -16.25 -21.88 -21.62
N SER A 341 -17.34 -21.11 -21.48
CA SER A 341 -17.97 -20.43 -22.61
C SER A 341 -17.19 -19.18 -23.00
N LEU A 342 -16.77 -19.10 -24.26
CA LEU A 342 -16.19 -17.87 -24.82
C LEU A 342 -17.22 -16.73 -24.82
N PHE A 343 -18.48 -17.02 -25.12
CA PHE A 343 -19.54 -16.02 -25.17
C PHE A 343 -19.80 -15.41 -23.79
N THR A 344 -19.88 -16.23 -22.74
CA THR A 344 -20.04 -15.75 -21.36
C THR A 344 -18.91 -14.82 -20.95
N ARG A 345 -17.67 -15.18 -21.30
CA ARG A 345 -16.48 -14.35 -21.09
C ARG A 345 -16.61 -13.00 -21.80
N VAL A 346 -16.86 -13.01 -23.11
CA VAL A 346 -16.96 -11.79 -23.91
C VAL A 346 -18.08 -10.87 -23.42
N TYR A 347 -19.28 -11.37 -23.18
CA TYR A 347 -20.40 -10.55 -22.71
C TYR A 347 -20.15 -9.97 -21.33
N THR A 348 -19.63 -10.79 -20.41
CA THR A 348 -19.32 -10.33 -19.05
C THR A 348 -18.23 -9.26 -19.08
N PHE A 349 -17.10 -9.49 -19.76
CA PHE A 349 -16.02 -8.51 -19.85
C PHE A 349 -16.41 -7.24 -20.60
N ALA A 350 -17.28 -7.34 -21.61
CA ALA A 350 -17.83 -6.16 -22.27
C ALA A 350 -18.69 -5.31 -21.32
N TYR A 351 -19.40 -5.94 -20.38
CA TYR A 351 -20.26 -5.27 -19.41
C TYR A 351 -19.50 -4.63 -18.23
N LEU A 352 -18.36 -5.17 -17.78
CA LEU A 352 -17.66 -4.65 -16.59
C LEU A 352 -17.29 -3.16 -16.68
N PRO A 353 -16.84 -2.60 -17.84
CA PRO A 353 -16.60 -1.17 -17.96
C PRO A 353 -17.87 -0.33 -17.73
N ILE A 354 -19.05 -0.82 -18.15
CA ILE A 354 -20.33 -0.15 -17.89
C ILE A 354 -20.64 -0.18 -16.39
N PHE A 355 -20.50 -1.34 -15.75
CA PHE A 355 -20.71 -1.45 -14.30
C PHE A 355 -19.80 -0.49 -13.52
N ASN A 356 -18.51 -0.43 -13.87
CA ASN A 356 -17.54 0.49 -13.28
C ASN A 356 -17.89 1.97 -13.54
N PHE A 357 -18.36 2.31 -14.74
CA PHE A 357 -18.81 3.66 -15.04
C PHE A 357 -20.04 4.04 -14.22
N PHE A 358 -20.98 3.12 -14.01
CA PHE A 358 -22.12 3.34 -13.13
C PHE A 358 -21.71 3.52 -11.66
N LEU A 359 -20.67 2.83 -11.18
CA LEU A 359 -20.13 3.07 -9.83
C LEU A 359 -19.57 4.50 -9.65
N LEU A 360 -19.04 5.12 -10.71
CA LEU A 360 -18.63 6.53 -10.67
C LEU A 360 -19.83 7.49 -10.60
N ILE A 361 -20.94 7.16 -11.27
CA ILE A 361 -22.16 7.98 -11.25
C ILE A 361 -22.93 7.82 -9.94
N PHE A 362 -23.11 6.58 -9.48
CA PHE A 362 -23.92 6.23 -8.33
C PHE A 362 -23.21 5.15 -7.48
N PRO A 363 -22.31 5.55 -6.56
CA PRO A 363 -21.56 4.63 -5.71
C PRO A 363 -22.44 4.11 -4.56
N TYR A 364 -23.39 3.22 -4.88
CA TYR A 364 -24.37 2.71 -3.92
C TYR A 364 -23.98 1.38 -3.28
N HIS A 365 -23.43 0.43 -4.06
CA HIS A 365 -22.92 -0.84 -3.56
C HIS A 365 -21.39 -0.83 -3.64
N LEU A 366 -20.74 -0.60 -2.51
CA LEU A 366 -19.29 -0.61 -2.37
C LEU A 366 -18.89 -1.81 -1.51
N SER A 367 -17.82 -2.50 -1.87
CA SER A 367 -17.36 -3.72 -1.21
C SER A 367 -15.86 -3.69 -1.07
N PHE A 368 -15.36 -4.21 0.05
CA PHE A 368 -13.92 -4.43 0.25
C PHE A 368 -13.37 -5.49 -0.71
N ASP A 369 -14.23 -6.35 -1.25
CA ASP A 369 -13.85 -7.40 -2.19
C ASP A 369 -14.99 -7.78 -3.14
N TRP A 370 -14.67 -7.88 -4.43
CA TRP A 370 -15.58 -8.25 -5.52
C TRP A 370 -15.25 -9.61 -6.14
N SER A 371 -14.46 -10.43 -5.45
CA SER A 371 -14.21 -11.82 -5.82
C SER A 371 -15.49 -12.67 -5.72
N MET A 372 -15.37 -13.95 -6.06
CA MET A 372 -16.47 -14.92 -6.13
C MET A 372 -17.53 -14.44 -7.15
N ASP A 373 -18.77 -14.88 -6.99
CA ASP A 373 -19.87 -14.51 -7.89
C ASP A 373 -20.53 -13.17 -7.49
N ALA A 374 -19.76 -12.22 -6.95
CA ALA A 374 -20.24 -10.89 -6.55
C ALA A 374 -20.84 -10.11 -7.74
N ILE A 375 -20.38 -10.40 -8.95
CA ILE A 375 -20.97 -9.90 -10.19
C ILE A 375 -21.46 -11.10 -11.00
N PRO A 376 -22.78 -11.27 -11.15
CA PRO A 376 -23.33 -12.37 -11.92
C PRO A 376 -22.82 -12.34 -13.37
N ARG A 377 -22.29 -13.46 -13.85
CA ARG A 377 -21.86 -13.62 -15.26
C ARG A 377 -23.07 -13.43 -16.20
N ILE A 378 -22.80 -12.95 -17.41
CA ILE A 378 -23.80 -12.84 -18.48
C ILE A 378 -23.70 -14.10 -19.33
N VAL A 379 -24.68 -15.00 -19.20
CA VAL A 379 -24.67 -16.31 -19.85
C VAL A 379 -25.45 -16.35 -21.16
N THR A 380 -26.38 -15.42 -21.38
CA THR A 380 -27.21 -15.35 -22.59
C THR A 380 -27.10 -13.99 -23.28
N ILE A 381 -27.31 -13.97 -24.60
CA ILE A 381 -27.35 -12.73 -25.38
C ILE A 381 -28.59 -11.87 -25.04
N LEU A 382 -29.68 -12.52 -24.62
CA LEU A 382 -30.95 -11.88 -24.24
C LEU A 382 -30.92 -11.23 -22.85
N ASP A 383 -29.80 -11.31 -22.13
CA ASP A 383 -29.64 -10.61 -20.86
C ASP A 383 -29.79 -9.09 -21.09
N PRO A 384 -30.68 -8.39 -20.35
CA PRO A 384 -30.92 -6.96 -20.54
C PRO A 384 -29.65 -6.11 -20.33
N ARG A 385 -28.66 -6.63 -19.59
CA ARG A 385 -27.35 -5.97 -19.41
C ARG A 385 -26.62 -5.75 -20.73
N ASN A 386 -26.82 -6.61 -21.73
CA ASN A 386 -26.23 -6.43 -23.05
C ASN A 386 -26.78 -5.21 -23.80
N ILE A 387 -28.04 -4.82 -23.55
CA ILE A 387 -28.62 -3.60 -24.13
C ILE A 387 -27.88 -2.36 -23.62
N PHE A 388 -27.63 -2.31 -22.30
CA PHE A 388 -26.84 -1.24 -21.70
C PHE A 388 -25.41 -1.22 -22.23
N THR A 389 -24.79 -2.40 -22.41
CA THR A 389 -23.47 -2.54 -23.02
C THR A 389 -23.43 -1.94 -24.43
N MET A 390 -24.34 -2.35 -25.32
CA MET A 390 -24.39 -1.86 -26.69
C MET A 390 -24.66 -0.35 -26.74
N ALA A 391 -25.62 0.14 -25.96
CA ALA A 391 -25.96 1.56 -25.91
C ALA A 391 -24.76 2.40 -25.42
N PHE A 392 -24.08 1.97 -24.36
CA PHE A 392 -22.92 2.67 -23.81
C PHE A 392 -21.79 2.80 -24.83
N TYR A 393 -21.38 1.68 -25.46
CA TYR A 393 -20.32 1.72 -26.47
C TYR A 393 -20.75 2.49 -27.73
N ALA A 394 -22.01 2.39 -28.16
CA ALA A 394 -22.51 3.15 -29.30
C ALA A 394 -22.47 4.66 -29.04
N VAL A 395 -22.92 5.11 -27.86
CA VAL A 395 -22.91 6.54 -27.49
C VAL A 395 -21.49 7.05 -27.35
N ILE A 396 -20.63 6.38 -26.58
CA ILE A 396 -19.27 6.86 -26.36
C ILE A 396 -18.47 6.86 -27.66
N SER A 397 -18.60 5.82 -28.50
CA SER A 397 -17.92 5.74 -29.80
C SER A 397 -18.42 6.81 -30.76
N LYS A 398 -19.74 7.03 -30.85
CA LYS A 398 -20.32 8.09 -31.70
C LYS A 398 -19.88 9.48 -31.27
N VAL A 399 -19.88 9.77 -29.96
CA VAL A 399 -19.47 11.09 -29.43
C VAL A 399 -17.97 11.31 -29.65
N THR A 400 -17.13 10.35 -29.25
CA THR A 400 -15.67 10.44 -29.42
C THR A 400 -15.27 10.52 -30.89
N TRP A 401 -15.84 9.68 -31.76
CA TRP A 401 -15.60 9.73 -33.20
C TRP A 401 -15.98 11.08 -33.81
N ARG A 402 -17.17 11.60 -33.50
CA ARG A 402 -17.59 12.93 -33.99
C ARG A 402 -16.64 14.03 -33.53
N LEU A 403 -16.22 14.01 -32.27
CA LEU A 403 -15.30 15.01 -31.72
C LEU A 403 -13.90 14.91 -32.33
N LEU A 404 -13.37 13.68 -32.49
CA LEU A 404 -12.10 13.43 -33.15
C LEU A 404 -12.15 13.90 -34.60
N VAL A 405 -13.15 13.45 -35.37
CA VAL A 405 -13.32 13.84 -36.78
C VAL A 405 -13.47 15.34 -36.92
N ASN A 406 -14.25 16.00 -36.07
CA ASN A 406 -14.40 17.46 -36.11
C ASN A 406 -13.10 18.18 -35.78
N GLU A 407 -12.32 17.67 -34.83
CA GLU A 407 -11.00 18.23 -34.55
C GLU A 407 -10.05 17.97 -35.72
N PHE A 408 -9.99 16.78 -36.31
CA PHE A 408 -9.11 16.43 -37.42
C PHE A 408 -9.50 17.07 -38.77
N LYS A 409 -10.79 17.32 -39.02
CA LYS A 409 -11.30 17.94 -40.26
C LYS A 409 -11.24 19.47 -40.29
N LYS A 410 -10.92 20.17 -39.20
CA LYS A 410 -10.80 21.65 -39.19
C LYS A 410 -9.79 22.10 -40.27
N PRO A 411 -10.22 22.76 -41.36
CA PRO A 411 -9.32 23.22 -42.40
C PRO A 411 -8.42 24.35 -41.87
N PRO A 412 -7.17 24.46 -42.36
CA PRO A 412 -6.21 25.48 -41.93
C PRO A 412 -6.68 26.93 -42.20
N ASP A 413 -7.67 27.09 -43.07
CA ASP A 413 -8.09 28.39 -43.61
C ASP A 413 -8.90 29.27 -42.66
N ASN A 414 -9.43 28.77 -41.53
CA ASN A 414 -10.18 29.64 -40.61
C ASN A 414 -9.26 30.54 -39.76
N LEU A 415 -8.04 30.08 -39.43
CA LEU A 415 -7.01 30.91 -38.80
C LEU A 415 -6.44 31.95 -39.77
N VAL A 416 -6.30 31.57 -41.06
CA VAL A 416 -5.87 32.47 -42.13
C VAL A 416 -6.99 33.44 -42.54
N ARG A 417 -8.27 33.04 -42.49
CA ARG A 417 -9.43 33.92 -42.74
C ARG A 417 -9.65 34.90 -41.62
N GLU A 418 -9.53 34.53 -40.34
CA GLU A 418 -9.60 35.49 -39.22
C GLU A 418 -8.40 36.45 -39.25
N MET A 419 -7.19 35.95 -39.55
CA MET A 419 -6.03 36.81 -39.81
C MET A 419 -6.24 37.72 -41.02
N LYS A 420 -6.80 37.23 -42.13
CA LYS A 420 -7.11 38.04 -43.33
C LYS A 420 -8.23 39.02 -43.04
N PHE A 421 -9.23 38.70 -42.22
CA PHE A 421 -10.31 39.63 -41.83
C PHE A 421 -9.73 40.77 -40.98
N TYR A 422 -8.85 40.46 -40.02
CA TYR A 422 -8.12 41.48 -39.25
C TYR A 422 -7.07 42.24 -40.08
N LYS A 423 -6.42 41.61 -41.06
CA LYS A 423 -5.48 42.27 -41.98
C LYS A 423 -6.22 43.13 -43.00
N LYS A 424 -7.44 42.77 -43.43
CA LYS A 424 -8.30 43.59 -44.30
C LYS A 424 -8.87 44.80 -43.54
N GLN A 425 -9.07 44.67 -42.23
CA GLN A 425 -9.44 45.79 -41.36
C GLN A 425 -8.23 46.68 -40.99
N SER A 426 -7.02 46.12 -40.92
CA SER A 426 -5.75 46.85 -40.71
C SER A 426 -5.11 47.42 -41.99
N CYS A 427 -5.49 46.96 -43.18
CA CYS A 427 -5.01 47.48 -44.47
C CYS A 427 -5.90 48.56 -45.09
N LYS A 428 -6.98 48.99 -44.42
CA LYS A 428 -7.70 50.23 -44.79
C LYS A 428 -7.05 51.51 -44.23
N THR A 429 -5.93 51.39 -43.53
CA THR A 429 -5.10 52.51 -43.07
C THR A 429 -3.63 52.25 -43.40
N LYS A 430 -3.32 52.25 -44.70
CA LYS A 430 -1.97 52.54 -45.19
C LYS A 430 -2.05 53.75 -46.11
N HIS A 431 -1.92 54.93 -45.52
CA HIS A 431 -1.46 56.08 -46.28
C HIS A 431 -0.01 55.81 -46.70
N ARG A 432 0.17 55.80 -48.02
CA ARG A 432 1.43 55.88 -48.75
C ARG A 432 2.16 57.14 -48.26
N TRP A 433 3.33 57.00 -47.65
CA TRP A 433 4.27 58.11 -47.51
C TRP A 433 5.34 57.94 -48.58
N ASN A 434 5.21 58.75 -49.63
CA ASN A 434 6.25 58.96 -50.63
C ASN A 434 7.29 59.92 -50.03
N TYR A 435 8.55 59.51 -50.06
CA TYR A 435 9.68 60.41 -49.90
C TYR A 435 9.82 61.19 -51.21
N ASN A 436 9.45 62.47 -51.22
CA ASN A 436 10.12 63.57 -51.94
C ASN A 436 9.24 64.83 -51.96
N ASN A 437 9.93 65.96 -51.83
CA ASN A 437 9.50 67.34 -52.07
C ASN A 437 8.64 68.02 -50.99
N CYS A 438 9.36 68.59 -50.04
CA CYS A 438 9.00 69.86 -49.42
C CYS A 438 9.52 70.98 -50.34
N LYS A 439 8.64 71.70 -51.05
CA LYS A 439 8.89 73.07 -51.53
C LYS A 439 7.58 73.72 -51.99
N GLN A 440 7.38 74.92 -51.44
CA GLN A 440 6.59 76.04 -51.98
C GLN A 440 5.07 75.94 -52.04
N TYR A 441 4.46 76.65 -51.08
CA TYR A 441 3.28 77.48 -51.29
C TYR A 441 3.46 78.39 -52.52
N ASN A 442 2.49 78.40 -53.44
CA ASN A 442 1.61 79.56 -53.68
C ASN A 442 0.69 79.38 -54.90
N ARG A 443 -0.49 80.01 -54.76
CA ARG A 443 -1.39 80.54 -55.79
C ARG A 443 -2.15 79.58 -56.70
N GLY A 444 -3.47 79.77 -56.68
CA GLY A 444 -4.17 80.24 -57.87
C GLY A 444 -5.14 79.26 -58.52
N GLN A 445 -6.42 79.61 -58.40
CA GLN A 445 -7.43 79.57 -59.47
C GLN A 445 -8.12 78.26 -59.89
N ASP A 446 -9.44 78.45 -59.96
CA ASP A 446 -10.43 77.89 -60.89
C ASP A 446 -10.90 76.44 -60.68
N CYS A 447 -12.13 76.26 -60.19
CA CYS A 447 -13.37 76.13 -60.99
C CYS A 447 -13.31 74.86 -61.87
N VAL A 448 -14.17 73.85 -61.70
CA VAL A 448 -15.53 73.84 -62.26
C VAL A 448 -16.31 72.59 -61.77
N GLU A 449 -17.55 72.86 -61.33
CA GLU A 449 -18.82 72.08 -61.37
C GLU A 449 -18.98 70.69 -60.69
N ARG A 450 -19.91 70.53 -59.71
CA ARG A 450 -21.41 70.42 -59.79
C ARG A 450 -21.87 69.13 -60.49
N LYS A 451 -22.62 68.21 -59.88
CA LYS A 451 -24.07 68.28 -59.53
C LYS A 451 -24.40 67.07 -58.62
N SER A 452 -24.93 67.27 -57.41
CA SER A 452 -26.36 67.25 -57.02
C SER A 452 -27.11 65.93 -57.29
N TYR A 453 -27.67 65.30 -56.25
CA TYR A 453 -29.13 65.08 -56.12
C TYR A 453 -29.52 64.65 -54.69
N HIS A 454 -30.61 65.26 -54.22
CA HIS A 454 -31.37 65.09 -52.96
C HIS A 454 -31.77 63.61 -52.68
N GLY A 455 -31.86 63.09 -51.44
CA GLY A 455 -32.83 63.41 -50.35
C GLY A 455 -34.20 62.73 -50.63
N PRO A 456 -34.91 62.07 -49.67
CA PRO A 456 -35.22 62.65 -48.35
C PRO A 456 -35.28 61.70 -47.11
N HIS A 457 -35.14 62.40 -45.97
CA HIS A 457 -35.39 62.14 -44.54
C HIS A 457 -36.50 61.17 -44.07
N LYS A 458 -36.25 60.50 -42.92
CA LYS A 458 -36.72 60.94 -41.58
C LYS A 458 -36.15 60.07 -40.44
N GLU A 459 -35.31 60.68 -39.62
CA GLU A 459 -34.94 60.22 -38.27
C GLU A 459 -35.81 60.95 -37.24
N ASN A 460 -36.09 60.29 -36.11
CA ASN A 460 -36.27 60.99 -34.84
C ASN A 460 -35.74 60.16 -33.65
N VAL A 461 -34.73 60.75 -33.00
CA VAL A 461 -34.39 60.76 -31.56
C VAL A 461 -33.89 59.47 -30.88
N SER A 462 -32.57 59.40 -30.62
CA SER A 462 -32.04 59.02 -29.29
C SER A 462 -30.60 59.51 -29.04
N SER A 463 -30.39 60.15 -27.89
CA SER A 463 -29.13 60.36 -27.14
C SER A 463 -27.84 60.72 -27.92
N LYS A 464 -27.53 62.02 -27.97
CA LYS A 464 -26.19 62.56 -28.28
C LYS A 464 -25.18 62.05 -27.24
N LYS A 465 -24.25 61.17 -27.65
CA LYS A 465 -22.98 60.96 -26.92
C LYS A 465 -22.04 62.12 -27.25
N LEU A 466 -21.74 62.97 -26.26
CA LEU A 466 -20.65 63.95 -26.39
C LEU A 466 -19.31 63.22 -26.55
N LEU A 467 -18.58 63.51 -27.63
CA LEU A 467 -17.20 63.07 -27.84
C LEU A 467 -16.21 64.13 -27.30
N CYS A 468 -15.05 63.67 -26.84
CA CYS A 468 -13.93 64.52 -26.42
C CYS A 468 -13.35 65.32 -27.63
N PRO A 469 -12.99 66.61 -27.47
CA PRO A 469 -12.47 67.44 -28.58
C PRO A 469 -11.00 67.20 -28.95
N CYS A 470 -10.32 66.24 -28.31
CA CYS A 470 -8.94 65.86 -28.65
C CYS A 470 -8.89 65.23 -30.07
N THR A 471 -7.99 65.71 -30.94
CA THR A 471 -7.81 65.15 -32.29
C THR A 471 -7.27 63.70 -32.30
N GLY A 472 -6.88 63.15 -31.15
CA GLY A 472 -6.31 61.81 -31.02
C GLY A 472 -7.16 60.74 -30.31
N CYS A 473 -8.20 61.10 -29.56
CA CYS A 473 -8.88 60.14 -28.65
C CYS A 473 -10.40 60.06 -28.86
N LYS A 474 -10.88 59.02 -29.57
CA LYS A 474 -12.31 58.78 -29.84
C LYS A 474 -13.00 57.92 -28.76
N HIS A 475 -12.98 58.35 -27.50
CA HIS A 475 -13.73 57.68 -26.42
C HIS A 475 -14.91 58.54 -25.93
N SER A 476 -15.96 57.90 -25.39
CA SER A 476 -17.09 58.59 -24.76
C SER A 476 -16.79 58.91 -23.30
N LEU A 477 -17.31 60.03 -22.79
CA LEU A 477 -17.08 60.62 -21.45
C LEU A 477 -17.42 59.74 -20.22
N THR A 478 -17.73 58.46 -20.38
CA THR A 478 -18.15 57.55 -19.31
C THR A 478 -17.08 56.56 -18.85
N ASP A 479 -15.90 56.52 -19.47
CA ASP A 479 -14.80 55.63 -19.06
C ASP A 479 -13.75 56.37 -18.21
N GLU A 480 -13.28 55.69 -17.16
CA GLU A 480 -12.46 56.22 -16.07
C GLU A 480 -11.13 56.86 -16.53
N HIS A 481 -11.03 58.19 -16.44
CA HIS A 481 -9.75 58.90 -16.47
C HIS A 481 -8.90 58.59 -15.22
N THR A 482 -7.57 58.48 -15.38
CA THR A 482 -6.62 58.35 -14.26
C THR A 482 -6.58 59.62 -13.39
N SER A 483 -6.26 59.48 -12.11
CA SER A 483 -6.17 60.59 -11.14
C SER A 483 -5.18 61.69 -11.57
N LEU A 484 -4.09 61.32 -12.27
CA LEU A 484 -3.14 62.28 -12.87
C LEU A 484 -3.80 63.15 -13.96
N CYS A 485 -4.69 62.59 -14.79
CA CYS A 485 -5.34 63.32 -15.87
C CYS A 485 -6.37 64.34 -15.35
N ARG A 486 -7.01 64.04 -14.20
CA ARG A 486 -7.86 65.01 -13.49
C ARG A 486 -7.05 66.09 -12.77
N ALA A 487 -5.88 65.75 -12.24
CA ALA A 487 -5.01 66.70 -11.55
C ALA A 487 -4.37 67.74 -12.49
N SER A 488 -4.02 67.34 -13.72
CA SER A 488 -3.40 68.25 -14.70
C SER A 488 -4.35 69.25 -15.35
N ASN A 489 -5.67 69.01 -15.34
CA ASN A 489 -6.67 69.83 -16.04
C ASN A 489 -7.68 70.49 -15.08
N ASN A 490 -7.21 70.98 -13.93
CA ASN A 490 -8.08 71.60 -12.95
C ASN A 490 -8.60 72.98 -13.45
N ASN A 491 -9.92 73.04 -13.59
CA ASN A 491 -10.86 74.17 -13.71
C ASN A 491 -10.41 75.53 -14.31
N ASN A 492 -11.17 75.91 -15.35
CA ASN A 492 -11.52 77.27 -15.79
C ASN A 492 -10.71 78.03 -16.86
N ILE A 493 -9.97 77.38 -17.76
CA ILE A 493 -9.47 78.08 -18.97
C ILE A 493 -9.61 77.21 -20.22
N MET A 494 -10.36 77.70 -21.22
CA MET A 494 -10.31 77.18 -22.59
C MET A 494 -8.96 77.52 -23.22
N MET A 495 -8.18 76.49 -23.58
CA MET A 495 -6.97 76.65 -24.39
C MET A 495 -7.01 75.68 -25.56
N HIS A 496 -7.12 76.25 -26.76
CA HIS A 496 -6.71 75.61 -27.99
C HIS A 496 -5.24 75.19 -27.85
N ASN A 497 -4.91 73.94 -28.20
CA ASN A 497 -3.56 73.35 -28.30
C ASN A 497 -2.83 72.93 -27.01
N SER A 498 -3.45 72.10 -26.15
CA SER A 498 -2.70 71.25 -25.21
C SER A 498 -2.77 69.76 -25.60
N VAL A 499 -1.61 69.10 -25.66
CA VAL A 499 -1.43 67.69 -26.00
C VAL A 499 -1.97 66.82 -24.85
N CYS A 500 -2.92 65.91 -25.10
CA CYS A 500 -3.32 64.93 -24.06
C CYS A 500 -2.11 64.04 -23.73
N ILE A 501 -1.69 64.04 -22.47
CA ILE A 501 -0.76 63.03 -21.92
C ILE A 501 -1.58 61.79 -21.54
N CYS A 502 -2.25 61.23 -22.55
CA CYS A 502 -2.86 59.92 -22.49
C CYS A 502 -1.73 58.93 -22.85
N PRO A 503 -1.34 57.96 -22.01
CA PRO A 503 -0.34 56.99 -22.41
C PRO A 503 -0.85 56.24 -23.64
N ILE A 504 -0.25 56.52 -24.80
CA ILE A 504 -0.45 55.75 -26.02
C ILE A 504 -0.12 54.32 -25.63
N PRO A 505 -1.04 53.35 -25.76
CA PRO A 505 -0.69 51.98 -25.50
C PRO A 505 0.32 51.60 -26.57
N HIS A 506 1.61 51.52 -26.20
CA HIS A 506 2.60 50.82 -27.00
C HIS A 506 1.96 49.49 -27.38
N SER A 507 1.69 49.33 -28.66
CA SER A 507 1.15 48.13 -29.24
C SER A 507 2.20 47.03 -29.08
N LYS A 508 2.24 46.43 -27.89
CA LYS A 508 2.84 45.11 -27.67
C LYS A 508 2.04 44.16 -28.55
N THR A 509 2.50 44.02 -29.79
CA THR A 509 2.32 42.89 -30.69
C THR A 509 1.15 41.97 -30.29
N ARG A 510 -0.05 42.31 -30.77
CA ARG A 510 -1.28 41.52 -30.63
C ARG A 510 -1.15 40.10 -31.24
N THR A 511 -0.03 39.80 -31.90
CA THR A 511 0.43 38.47 -32.32
C THR A 511 0.81 37.53 -31.17
N GLN A 512 1.15 38.03 -29.97
CA GLN A 512 1.39 37.15 -28.81
C GLN A 512 0.09 36.60 -28.18
N ASN A 513 -1.05 37.25 -28.41
CA ASN A 513 -2.34 36.82 -27.85
C ASN A 513 -3.12 35.85 -28.75
N LEU A 514 -2.95 35.85 -30.07
CA LEU A 514 -3.64 34.87 -30.93
C LEU A 514 -3.17 33.42 -30.68
N TYR A 515 -1.88 33.19 -30.43
CA TYR A 515 -1.38 31.84 -30.07
C TYR A 515 -1.75 31.40 -28.65
N ARG A 516 -2.20 32.30 -27.78
CA ARG A 516 -2.73 31.97 -26.45
C ARG A 516 -4.20 31.52 -26.50
N ILE A 517 -4.92 31.89 -27.56
CA ILE A 517 -6.39 31.73 -27.67
C ILE A 517 -6.80 30.41 -28.34
N VAL A 518 -5.94 29.78 -29.16
CA VAL A 518 -6.22 28.50 -29.83
C VAL A 518 -6.22 27.30 -28.84
N ASN A 519 -5.65 27.45 -27.64
CA ASN A 519 -5.10 26.35 -26.85
C ASN A 519 -6.01 25.71 -25.78
N ARG A 520 -7.32 25.97 -25.79
CA ARG A 520 -8.26 25.41 -24.79
C ARG A 520 -9.66 25.20 -25.38
N SER A 521 -9.76 24.41 -26.46
CA SER A 521 -11.07 24.06 -27.02
C SER A 521 -11.82 23.12 -26.05
N PRO A 522 -13.14 23.27 -25.89
CA PRO A 522 -13.93 22.35 -25.06
C PRO A 522 -13.91 20.92 -25.60
N GLN A 523 -13.73 20.76 -26.91
CA GLN A 523 -13.64 19.46 -27.60
C GLN A 523 -12.35 18.72 -27.19
N VAL A 524 -11.20 19.40 -27.20
CA VAL A 524 -9.92 18.84 -26.74
C VAL A 524 -9.97 18.51 -25.25
N ALA A 525 -10.56 19.38 -24.43
CA ALA A 525 -10.74 19.12 -23.00
C ALA A 525 -11.58 17.85 -22.76
N PHE A 526 -12.70 17.69 -23.47
CA PHE A 526 -13.53 16.48 -23.38
C PHE A 526 -12.75 15.22 -23.75
N LEU A 527 -12.05 15.22 -24.89
CA LEU A 527 -11.25 14.08 -25.33
C LEU A 527 -10.17 13.71 -24.32
N MET A 528 -9.51 14.71 -23.73
CA MET A 528 -8.51 14.49 -22.68
C MET A 528 -9.11 13.89 -21.42
N PHE A 529 -10.27 14.38 -20.96
CA PHE A 529 -10.88 13.87 -19.73
C PHE A 529 -11.42 12.45 -19.90
N VAL A 530 -11.94 12.11 -21.09
CA VAL A 530 -12.24 10.72 -21.46
C VAL A 530 -10.97 9.86 -21.47
N ALA A 531 -9.84 10.37 -22.01
CA ALA A 531 -8.58 9.63 -22.01
C ALA A 531 -8.02 9.39 -20.58
N PHE A 532 -8.15 10.37 -19.68
CA PHE A 532 -7.82 10.23 -18.25
C PHE A 532 -8.65 9.14 -17.55
N MET A 533 -9.89 8.94 -17.98
CA MET A 533 -10.78 7.92 -17.43
C MET A 533 -10.48 6.53 -18.03
N VAL A 534 -10.32 6.45 -19.35
CA VAL A 534 -10.23 5.17 -20.07
C VAL A 534 -8.82 4.57 -20.01
N LEU A 535 -7.76 5.34 -20.30
CA LEU A 535 -6.41 4.77 -20.45
C LEU A 535 -5.91 4.07 -19.18
N PRO A 536 -6.00 4.65 -17.97
CA PRO A 536 -5.58 3.97 -16.74
C PRO A 536 -6.44 2.75 -16.39
N PHE A 537 -7.65 2.65 -16.95
CA PHE A 537 -8.58 1.55 -16.72
C PHE A 537 -8.32 0.35 -17.64
N ILE A 538 -7.74 0.56 -18.84
CA ILE A 538 -7.49 -0.50 -19.84
C ILE A 538 -6.85 -1.77 -19.25
N PRO A 539 -5.77 -1.70 -18.44
CA PRO A 539 -5.14 -2.89 -17.87
C PRO A 539 -6.07 -3.76 -17.01
N ALA A 540 -7.13 -3.18 -16.45
CA ALA A 540 -8.09 -3.88 -15.60
C ALA A 540 -9.32 -4.41 -16.37
N THR A 541 -9.48 -4.03 -17.65
CA THR A 541 -10.67 -4.42 -18.45
C THR A 541 -10.74 -5.90 -18.80
N ASN A 542 -9.66 -6.67 -18.58
CA ASN A 542 -9.54 -8.07 -19.00
C ASN A 542 -9.66 -8.30 -20.53
N PHE A 543 -9.64 -7.24 -21.36
CA PHE A 543 -9.68 -7.38 -22.82
C PHE A 543 -8.34 -7.84 -23.43
N LEU A 544 -7.21 -7.39 -22.88
CA LEU A 544 -5.87 -7.72 -23.40
C LEU A 544 -5.34 -9.03 -22.82
N PHE A 545 -5.50 -9.20 -21.50
CA PHE A 545 -5.09 -10.36 -20.73
C PHE A 545 -5.98 -10.49 -19.51
N TYR A 546 -6.17 -11.71 -19.02
CA TYR A 546 -6.97 -11.93 -17.81
C TYR A 546 -6.19 -11.54 -16.56
N VAL A 547 -6.87 -10.83 -15.67
CA VAL A 547 -6.37 -10.37 -14.38
C VAL A 547 -7.25 -10.96 -13.28
N GLY A 548 -6.65 -11.34 -12.16
CA GLY A 548 -7.37 -12.01 -11.07
C GLY A 548 -8.44 -11.16 -10.37
N PHE A 549 -8.45 -9.84 -10.54
CA PHE A 549 -9.49 -8.96 -10.01
C PHE A 549 -10.35 -8.42 -11.15
N VAL A 550 -11.67 -8.63 -11.05
CA VAL A 550 -12.65 -8.32 -12.09
C VAL A 550 -13.08 -6.86 -12.02
N ILE A 551 -13.37 -6.40 -10.81
CA ILE A 551 -13.79 -5.05 -10.46
C ILE A 551 -13.28 -4.80 -9.04
N ALA A 552 -12.85 -3.59 -8.74
CA ALA A 552 -12.76 -3.14 -7.36
C ALA A 552 -12.75 -1.61 -7.40
N GLU A 553 -13.40 -0.99 -6.42
CA GLU A 553 -13.40 0.47 -6.29
C GLU A 553 -11.96 1.03 -6.27
N ARG A 554 -10.97 0.26 -5.76
CA ARG A 554 -9.51 0.53 -5.89
C ARG A 554 -8.98 0.69 -7.31
N VAL A 555 -9.65 0.21 -8.36
CA VAL A 555 -9.21 0.41 -9.75
C VAL A 555 -9.68 1.78 -10.28
N LEU A 556 -10.71 2.36 -9.67
CA LEU A 556 -11.38 3.56 -10.14
C LEU A 556 -10.81 4.86 -9.59
N TYR A 557 -9.88 4.81 -8.62
CA TYR A 557 -9.30 6.03 -8.04
C TYR A 557 -8.66 6.94 -9.10
N THR A 558 -7.74 6.42 -9.93
CA THR A 558 -7.13 7.23 -11.02
C THR A 558 -8.12 7.58 -12.14
N PRO A 559 -8.93 6.63 -12.68
CA PRO A 559 -9.99 6.93 -13.64
C PRO A 559 -10.99 8.01 -13.21
N SER A 560 -11.30 8.09 -11.90
CA SER A 560 -12.22 9.09 -11.36
C SER A 560 -11.73 10.54 -11.53
N VAL A 561 -10.42 10.76 -11.75
CA VAL A 561 -9.88 12.07 -12.12
C VAL A 561 -10.50 12.54 -13.42
N GLY A 562 -10.53 11.68 -14.45
CA GLY A 562 -11.15 12.00 -15.74
C GLY A 562 -12.65 12.28 -15.60
N PHE A 563 -13.34 11.49 -14.79
CA PHE A 563 -14.76 11.69 -14.49
C PHE A 563 -15.04 13.03 -13.80
N CYS A 564 -14.31 13.38 -12.75
CA CYS A 564 -14.48 14.66 -12.05
C CYS A 564 -14.13 15.86 -12.95
N LEU A 565 -13.14 15.73 -13.82
CA LEU A 565 -12.82 16.75 -14.82
C LEU A 565 -13.94 16.93 -15.86
N LEU A 566 -14.61 15.85 -16.28
CA LEU A 566 -15.80 15.91 -17.14
C LEU A 566 -16.97 16.63 -16.45
N LEU A 567 -17.23 16.33 -15.18
CA LEU A 567 -18.23 17.05 -14.38
C LEU A 567 -17.90 18.55 -14.31
N GLY A 568 -16.63 18.90 -14.10
CA GLY A 568 -16.16 20.28 -14.14
C GLY A 568 -16.38 20.96 -15.49
N LEU A 569 -16.13 20.28 -16.61
CA LEU A 569 -16.38 20.80 -17.95
C LEU A 569 -17.88 21.03 -18.20
N GLY A 570 -18.72 20.08 -17.79
CA GLY A 570 -20.17 20.16 -17.90
C GLY A 570 -20.72 21.34 -17.10
N ALA A 571 -20.33 21.44 -15.82
CA ALA A 571 -20.69 22.56 -14.96
C ALA A 571 -20.23 23.91 -15.53
N GLY A 572 -18.97 24.03 -15.96
CA GLY A 572 -18.46 25.25 -16.58
C GLY A 572 -19.21 25.66 -17.86
N THR A 573 -19.69 24.68 -18.63
CA THR A 573 -20.44 24.93 -19.87
C THR A 573 -21.88 25.38 -19.58
N LEU A 574 -22.55 24.73 -18.63
CA LEU A 574 -23.91 25.09 -18.20
C LEU A 574 -23.96 26.50 -17.59
N THR A 575 -22.87 26.91 -16.94
CA THR A 575 -22.74 28.18 -16.22
C THR A 575 -22.27 29.35 -17.09
N LYS A 576 -21.96 29.13 -18.37
CA LYS A 576 -21.43 30.15 -19.29
C LYS A 576 -22.33 31.39 -19.42
N ASN A 577 -23.65 31.22 -19.40
CA ASN A 577 -24.64 32.29 -19.62
C ASN A 577 -25.39 32.70 -18.33
N TRP A 578 -24.82 32.40 -17.17
CA TRP A 578 -25.45 32.60 -15.86
C TRP A 578 -25.96 34.04 -15.63
N HIS A 579 -25.21 35.04 -16.08
CA HIS A 579 -25.59 36.46 -15.96
C HIS A 579 -26.92 36.84 -16.64
N ARG A 580 -27.43 36.01 -17.56
CA ARG A 580 -28.71 36.25 -18.23
C ARG A 580 -29.91 35.63 -17.50
N ASN A 581 -29.72 34.67 -16.58
CA ASN A 581 -30.83 33.89 -16.05
C ASN A 581 -30.59 33.39 -14.62
N GLU A 582 -30.91 34.25 -13.65
CA GLU A 582 -30.64 34.04 -12.22
C GLU A 582 -31.35 32.82 -11.62
N LYS A 583 -32.58 32.50 -12.10
CA LYS A 583 -33.32 31.32 -11.64
C LYS A 583 -32.59 30.01 -11.98
N ARG A 584 -32.13 29.85 -13.23
CA ARG A 584 -31.41 28.64 -13.68
C ARG A 584 -30.11 28.43 -12.92
N SER A 585 -29.44 29.54 -12.63
CA SER A 585 -28.26 29.58 -11.79
C SER A 585 -28.52 29.06 -10.37
N ARG A 586 -29.56 29.57 -9.69
CA ARG A 586 -29.88 29.19 -8.32
C ARG A 586 -30.26 27.71 -8.26
N ILE A 587 -31.06 27.24 -9.21
CA ILE A 587 -31.41 25.82 -9.33
C ILE A 587 -30.16 24.96 -9.50
N PHE A 588 -29.23 25.34 -10.39
CA PHE A 588 -27.98 24.61 -10.59
C PHE A 588 -27.08 24.59 -9.34
N MET A 589 -26.97 25.71 -8.61
CA MET A 589 -26.19 25.75 -7.37
C MET A 589 -26.83 24.90 -6.27
N MET A 590 -28.15 24.94 -6.13
CA MET A 590 -28.86 24.10 -5.18
C MET A 590 -28.71 22.63 -5.51
N SER A 591 -28.81 22.24 -6.79
CA SER A 591 -28.63 20.85 -7.19
C SER A 591 -27.18 20.37 -6.99
N LEU A 592 -26.19 21.21 -7.30
CA LEU A 592 -24.79 20.91 -7.02
C LEU A 592 -24.52 20.78 -5.53
N LEU A 593 -25.11 21.65 -4.69
CA LEU A 593 -24.97 21.59 -3.24
C LEU A 593 -25.61 20.32 -2.67
N ILE A 594 -26.81 19.97 -3.11
CA ILE A 594 -27.48 18.72 -2.71
C ILE A 594 -26.64 17.51 -3.10
N LEU A 595 -26.13 17.46 -4.33
CA LEU A 595 -25.27 16.39 -4.81
C LEU A 595 -23.99 16.28 -3.98
N LEU A 596 -23.31 17.41 -3.74
CA LEU A 596 -22.08 17.43 -2.96
C LEU A 596 -22.32 17.00 -1.51
N SER A 597 -23.39 17.49 -0.87
CA SER A 597 -23.79 17.07 0.47
C SER A 597 -24.10 15.58 0.54
N ALA A 598 -24.79 15.02 -0.46
CA ALA A 598 -25.06 13.59 -0.55
C ALA A 598 -23.76 12.79 -0.72
N MET A 599 -22.83 13.24 -1.56
CA MET A 599 -21.51 12.61 -1.71
C MET A 599 -20.71 12.66 -0.41
N CYS A 600 -20.64 13.82 0.25
CA CYS A 600 -19.99 13.98 1.55
C CYS A 600 -20.57 13.03 2.62
N ALA A 601 -21.90 12.98 2.73
CA ALA A 601 -22.58 12.10 3.68
C ALA A 601 -22.31 10.62 3.39
N ARG A 602 -22.31 10.22 2.11
CA ARG A 602 -21.98 8.86 1.67
C ARG A 602 -20.54 8.49 1.99
N THR A 603 -19.59 9.40 1.75
CA THR A 603 -18.17 9.19 2.08
C THR A 603 -17.95 9.05 3.59
N LEU A 604 -18.53 9.96 4.38
CA LEU A 604 -18.45 9.88 5.85
C LEU A 604 -19.05 8.58 6.39
N SER A 605 -20.19 8.15 5.85
CA SER A 605 -20.80 6.86 6.20
C SER A 605 -19.91 5.69 5.81
N ARG A 606 -19.33 5.70 4.59
CA ARG A 606 -18.49 4.61 4.10
C ARG A 606 -17.17 4.49 4.88
N ASN A 607 -16.66 5.59 5.42
CA ASN A 607 -15.47 5.57 6.27
C ASN A 607 -15.67 4.73 7.55
N ILE A 608 -16.90 4.69 8.08
CA ILE A 608 -17.23 3.91 9.29
C ILE A 608 -17.05 2.41 9.02
N ASP A 609 -17.33 1.95 7.80
CA ASP A 609 -17.14 0.54 7.43
C ASP A 609 -15.67 0.11 7.58
N TRP A 610 -14.72 1.04 7.47
CA TRP A 610 -13.28 0.75 7.58
C TRP A 610 -12.73 0.90 9.00
N ARG A 611 -13.57 1.18 10.00
CA ARG A 611 -13.12 1.38 11.38
C ARG A 611 -12.51 0.13 12.00
N ASP A 612 -13.11 -1.02 11.75
CA ASP A 612 -12.70 -2.33 12.24
C ASP A 612 -13.16 -3.45 11.29
N GLU A 613 -12.61 -4.66 11.48
CA GLU A 613 -12.85 -5.79 10.59
C GLU A 613 -14.31 -6.28 10.61
N GLU A 614 -14.99 -6.17 11.76
CA GLU A 614 -16.37 -6.61 11.88
C GLU A 614 -17.30 -5.72 11.05
N ASN A 615 -17.16 -4.39 11.17
CA ASN A 615 -17.90 -3.43 10.37
C ASN A 615 -17.59 -3.57 8.87
N LEU A 616 -16.31 -3.79 8.52
CA LEU A 616 -15.90 -3.97 7.14
C LEU A 616 -16.58 -5.18 6.50
N PHE A 617 -16.56 -6.33 7.16
CA PHE A 617 -17.18 -7.54 6.63
C PHE A 617 -18.71 -7.46 6.65
N LYS A 618 -19.31 -6.87 7.68
CA LYS A 618 -20.77 -6.64 7.73
C LYS A 618 -21.26 -5.78 6.55
N SER A 619 -20.52 -4.73 6.19
CA SER A 619 -20.88 -3.84 5.08
C SER A 619 -21.03 -4.58 3.74
N SER A 620 -20.31 -5.70 3.56
CA SER A 620 -20.20 -6.41 2.28
C SER A 620 -20.96 -7.73 2.23
N LEU A 621 -21.74 -8.08 3.28
CA LEU A 621 -22.52 -9.32 3.35
C LEU A 621 -23.51 -9.51 2.21
N HIS A 622 -23.97 -8.42 1.59
CA HIS A 622 -24.93 -8.45 0.49
C HIS A 622 -24.26 -8.50 -0.91
N ILE A 623 -22.97 -8.19 -1.01
CA ILE A 623 -22.22 -8.13 -2.28
C ILE A 623 -21.40 -9.41 -2.47
N ASN A 624 -20.65 -9.79 -1.42
CA ASN A 624 -19.85 -11.02 -1.42
C ASN A 624 -20.15 -11.85 -0.15
N PRO A 625 -21.40 -12.37 -0.01
CA PRO A 625 -21.80 -13.10 1.18
C PRO A 625 -20.84 -14.23 1.58
N PRO A 626 -20.38 -15.12 0.66
CA PRO A 626 -19.51 -16.23 1.05
C PRO A 626 -18.23 -15.77 1.76
N LYS A 627 -17.50 -14.83 1.16
CA LYS A 627 -16.21 -14.38 1.70
C LYS A 627 -16.40 -13.50 2.93
N ALA A 628 -17.40 -12.62 2.91
CA ALA A 628 -17.71 -11.73 4.03
C ALA A 628 -18.14 -12.50 5.29
N TYR A 629 -19.07 -13.46 5.17
CA TYR A 629 -19.46 -14.31 6.32
C TYR A 629 -18.30 -15.19 6.81
N GLY A 630 -17.47 -15.72 5.91
CA GLY A 630 -16.31 -16.51 6.27
C GLY A 630 -15.29 -15.71 7.10
N ASN A 631 -14.95 -14.50 6.66
CA ASN A 631 -14.04 -13.63 7.41
C ASN A 631 -14.67 -13.10 8.71
N LEU A 632 -15.96 -12.76 8.69
CA LEU A 632 -16.70 -12.36 9.88
C LEU A 632 -16.69 -13.46 10.95
N GLY A 633 -16.86 -14.72 10.57
CA GLY A 633 -16.75 -15.86 11.50
C GLY A 633 -15.38 -15.94 12.17
N SER A 634 -14.29 -15.68 11.44
CA SER A 634 -12.94 -15.63 12.01
C SER A 634 -12.76 -14.49 13.01
N VAL A 635 -13.29 -13.30 12.71
CA VAL A 635 -13.26 -12.14 13.63
C VAL A 635 -14.05 -12.43 14.90
N LEU A 636 -15.27 -12.97 14.76
CA LEU A 636 -16.13 -13.33 15.89
C LEU A 636 -15.51 -14.42 16.77
N THR A 637 -14.81 -15.38 16.16
CA THR A 637 -14.05 -16.40 16.90
C THR A 637 -12.94 -15.75 17.75
N ALA A 638 -12.18 -14.82 17.18
CA ALA A 638 -11.13 -14.10 17.90
C ALA A 638 -11.68 -13.22 19.05
N GLN A 639 -12.91 -12.73 18.93
CA GLN A 639 -13.62 -11.99 19.98
C GLN A 639 -14.26 -12.90 21.05
N GLY A 640 -14.21 -14.24 20.90
CA GLY A 640 -14.83 -15.19 21.81
C GLY A 640 -16.35 -15.39 21.61
N ARG A 641 -16.95 -14.79 20.58
CA ARG A 641 -18.39 -14.86 20.24
C ARG A 641 -18.70 -16.13 19.44
N MET A 642 -18.51 -17.28 20.08
CA MET A 642 -18.45 -18.57 19.39
C MET A 642 -19.74 -18.96 18.65
N ALA A 643 -20.92 -18.71 19.24
CA ALA A 643 -22.20 -19.06 18.62
C ALA A 643 -22.49 -18.24 17.35
N GLU A 644 -22.15 -16.95 17.37
CA GLU A 644 -22.30 -16.07 16.20
C GLU A 644 -21.28 -16.43 15.12
N ALA A 645 -20.06 -16.81 15.50
CA ALA A 645 -19.03 -17.27 14.58
C ALA A 645 -19.46 -18.54 13.82
N GLU A 646 -20.00 -19.54 14.54
CA GLU A 646 -20.53 -20.76 13.93
C GLU A 646 -21.65 -20.44 12.94
N ALA A 647 -22.62 -19.60 13.34
CA ALA A 647 -23.70 -19.17 12.46
C ALA A 647 -23.19 -18.44 11.21
N ALA A 648 -22.15 -17.60 11.33
CA ALA A 648 -21.51 -16.93 10.20
C ALA A 648 -20.83 -17.94 9.26
N PHE A 649 -20.04 -18.87 9.77
CA PHE A 649 -19.41 -19.91 8.94
C PHE A 649 -20.45 -20.78 8.21
N LEU A 650 -21.52 -21.19 8.90
CA LEU A 650 -22.60 -21.96 8.28
C LEU A 650 -23.33 -21.17 7.18
N LYS A 651 -23.58 -19.88 7.39
CA LYS A 651 -24.14 -19.01 6.33
C LYS A 651 -23.19 -18.91 5.14
N ALA A 652 -21.89 -18.73 5.37
CA ALA A 652 -20.89 -18.68 4.31
C ALA A 652 -20.92 -19.96 3.45
N LEU A 653 -20.97 -21.13 4.11
CA LEU A 653 -21.06 -22.44 3.46
C LEU A 653 -22.40 -22.70 2.78
N LYS A 654 -23.51 -22.10 3.26
CA LYS A 654 -24.81 -22.15 2.59
C LYS A 654 -24.76 -21.43 1.23
N TYR A 655 -24.08 -20.29 1.14
CA TYR A 655 -23.88 -19.60 -0.14
C TYR A 655 -22.88 -20.34 -1.03
N ARG A 656 -21.80 -20.86 -0.44
CA ARG A 656 -20.75 -21.55 -1.19
C ARG A 656 -20.19 -22.74 -0.40
N PRO A 657 -20.67 -23.97 -0.68
CA PRO A 657 -20.27 -25.15 0.09
C PRO A 657 -18.82 -25.57 -0.07
N ASN A 658 -18.14 -25.16 -1.15
CA ASN A 658 -16.79 -25.63 -1.51
C ASN A 658 -15.64 -24.79 -0.95
N MET A 659 -15.87 -24.00 0.09
CA MET A 659 -14.84 -23.15 0.68
C MET A 659 -14.03 -23.89 1.75
N ALA A 660 -12.88 -24.45 1.33
CA ALA A 660 -12.00 -25.20 2.22
C ALA A 660 -11.54 -24.41 3.46
N ASP A 661 -11.20 -23.11 3.31
CA ASP A 661 -10.76 -22.26 4.42
C ASP A 661 -11.85 -22.10 5.50
N VAL A 662 -13.11 -22.01 5.09
CA VAL A 662 -14.24 -21.85 6.01
C VAL A 662 -14.56 -23.16 6.72
N HIS A 663 -14.51 -24.30 6.02
CA HIS A 663 -14.61 -25.61 6.66
C HIS A 663 -13.48 -25.82 7.68
N TYR A 664 -12.25 -25.44 7.34
CA TYR A 664 -11.11 -25.51 8.24
C TYR A 664 -11.32 -24.65 9.50
N ASN A 665 -11.69 -23.38 9.33
CA ASN A 665 -11.91 -22.47 10.47
C ASN A 665 -13.10 -22.91 11.34
N LEU A 666 -14.19 -23.41 10.73
CA LEU A 666 -15.30 -24.02 11.46
C LEU A 666 -14.84 -25.26 12.24
N GLY A 667 -13.98 -26.10 11.66
CA GLY A 667 -13.38 -27.24 12.35
C GLY A 667 -12.57 -26.84 13.57
N ILE A 668 -11.76 -25.78 13.47
CA ILE A 668 -11.00 -25.23 14.61
C ILE A 668 -11.93 -24.71 15.70
N LEU A 669 -12.97 -23.97 15.33
CA LEU A 669 -13.98 -23.47 16.27
C LEU A 669 -14.64 -24.61 17.05
N LEU A 670 -15.06 -25.67 16.35
CA LEU A 670 -15.69 -26.86 16.94
C LEU A 670 -14.72 -27.66 17.81
N GLN A 671 -13.46 -27.80 17.38
CA GLN A 671 -12.41 -28.45 18.15
C GLN A 671 -12.14 -27.73 19.48
N ASN A 672 -12.11 -26.39 19.47
CA ASN A 672 -11.96 -25.57 20.69
C ASN A 672 -13.14 -25.75 21.66
N GLN A 673 -14.34 -26.03 21.14
CA GLN A 673 -15.52 -26.39 21.93
C GLN A 673 -15.55 -27.87 22.35
N ARG A 674 -14.51 -28.66 22.04
CA ARG A 674 -14.42 -30.12 22.27
C ARG A 674 -15.49 -30.94 21.53
N ARG A 675 -16.11 -30.38 20.48
CA ARG A 675 -17.06 -31.08 19.59
C ARG A 675 -16.31 -31.83 18.49
N TYR A 676 -15.47 -32.78 18.87
CA TYR A 676 -14.51 -33.44 17.98
C TYR A 676 -15.17 -34.15 16.79
N GLY A 677 -16.31 -34.82 17.00
CA GLY A 677 -17.04 -35.51 15.93
C GLY A 677 -17.51 -34.59 14.79
N GLU A 678 -17.92 -33.36 15.11
CA GLU A 678 -18.30 -32.36 14.10
C GLU A 678 -17.07 -31.70 13.48
N ALA A 679 -16.04 -31.43 14.29
CA ALA A 679 -14.76 -30.89 13.81
C ALA A 679 -14.10 -31.81 12.76
N ILE A 680 -14.14 -33.14 12.98
CA ILE A 680 -13.65 -34.15 12.03
C ILE A 680 -14.34 -33.99 10.67
N LYS A 681 -15.68 -33.93 10.63
CA LYS A 681 -16.44 -33.75 9.38
C LYS A 681 -16.07 -32.45 8.67
N SER A 682 -15.86 -31.38 9.42
CA SER A 682 -15.43 -30.09 8.85
C SER A 682 -14.01 -30.18 8.26
N PHE A 683 -13.06 -30.81 8.95
CA PHE A 683 -11.71 -30.98 8.40
C PHE A 683 -11.69 -31.92 7.18
N GLU A 684 -12.47 -33.01 7.18
CA GLU A 684 -12.63 -33.89 6.02
C GLU A 684 -13.15 -33.13 4.80
N ARG A 685 -14.13 -32.24 4.99
CA ARG A 685 -14.63 -31.37 3.91
C ARG A 685 -13.59 -30.36 3.45
N ALA A 686 -12.83 -29.76 4.37
CA ALA A 686 -11.73 -28.87 4.00
C ALA A 686 -10.70 -29.57 3.12
N ILE A 687 -10.32 -30.80 3.50
CA ILE A 687 -9.40 -31.66 2.75
C ILE A 687 -10.00 -32.07 1.39
N TYR A 688 -11.28 -32.44 1.35
CA TYR A 688 -11.97 -32.81 0.12
C TYR A 688 -11.91 -31.68 -0.93
N PHE A 689 -12.16 -30.43 -0.51
CA PHE A 689 -12.09 -29.28 -1.42
C PHE A 689 -10.67 -28.79 -1.68
N ARG A 690 -9.72 -29.01 -0.75
CA ARG A 690 -8.31 -28.63 -0.92
C ARG A 690 -7.37 -29.70 -0.31
N PRO A 691 -7.02 -30.75 -1.08
CA PRO A 691 -6.14 -31.82 -0.61
C PRO A 691 -4.71 -31.38 -0.30
N SER A 692 -4.26 -30.22 -0.78
CA SER A 692 -2.95 -29.65 -0.45
C SER A 692 -2.91 -28.96 0.92
N MET A 693 -4.02 -28.84 1.66
CA MET A 693 -4.06 -28.10 2.92
C MET A 693 -3.51 -28.94 4.09
N ALA A 694 -2.19 -29.00 4.25
CA ALA A 694 -1.52 -29.80 5.28
C ALA A 694 -2.04 -29.52 6.71
N LEU A 695 -2.34 -28.26 7.03
CA LEU A 695 -2.92 -27.86 8.33
C LEU A 695 -4.26 -28.56 8.64
N ALA A 696 -5.09 -28.81 7.63
CA ALA A 696 -6.37 -29.49 7.84
C ALA A 696 -6.16 -30.96 8.26
N TYR A 697 -5.14 -31.64 7.71
CA TYR A 697 -4.78 -33.00 8.12
C TYR A 697 -4.22 -33.07 9.55
N VAL A 698 -3.38 -32.10 9.93
CA VAL A 698 -2.83 -32.02 11.30
C VAL A 698 -3.96 -31.88 12.33
N ASN A 699 -4.88 -30.95 12.08
CA ASN A 699 -6.00 -30.71 13.00
C ASN A 699 -7.03 -31.86 12.97
N LEU A 700 -7.24 -32.50 11.81
CA LEU A 700 -8.01 -33.74 11.73
C LEU A 700 -7.38 -34.85 12.58
N GLY A 701 -6.07 -35.05 12.47
CA GLY A 701 -5.33 -36.04 13.28
C GLY A 701 -5.46 -35.76 14.78
N THR A 702 -5.32 -34.49 15.18
CA THR A 702 -5.50 -34.06 16.58
C THR A 702 -6.93 -34.35 17.08
N SER A 703 -7.96 -34.01 16.30
CA SER A 703 -9.35 -34.31 16.67
C SER A 703 -9.64 -35.82 16.73
N LEU A 704 -9.11 -36.61 15.80
CA LEU A 704 -9.26 -38.07 15.79
C LEU A 704 -8.56 -38.73 16.98
N MET A 705 -7.41 -38.20 17.41
CA MET A 705 -6.72 -38.67 18.62
C MET A 705 -7.57 -38.38 19.87
N ALA A 706 -8.15 -37.19 19.97
CA ALA A 706 -9.02 -36.82 21.08
C ALA A 706 -10.32 -37.64 21.12
N ASP A 707 -10.84 -38.04 19.95
CA ASP A 707 -12.01 -38.91 19.79
C ASP A 707 -11.69 -40.42 19.98
N GLY A 708 -10.41 -40.78 20.18
CA GLY A 708 -9.97 -42.17 20.37
C GLY A 708 -9.75 -42.98 19.08
N ARG A 709 -9.99 -42.40 17.90
CA ARG A 709 -9.85 -43.03 16.58
C ARG A 709 -8.40 -43.03 16.08
N LEU A 710 -7.51 -43.69 16.84
CA LEU A 710 -6.05 -43.60 16.65
C LEU A 710 -5.55 -44.12 15.29
N ALA A 711 -6.19 -45.15 14.72
CA ALA A 711 -5.78 -45.69 13.43
C ALA A 711 -6.01 -44.69 12.29
N GLU A 712 -7.16 -44.01 12.32
CA GLU A 712 -7.53 -42.98 11.35
C GLU A 712 -6.68 -41.73 11.52
N ALA A 713 -6.39 -41.34 12.77
CA ALA A 713 -5.47 -40.26 13.07
C ALA A 713 -4.09 -40.49 12.41
N ALA A 714 -3.53 -41.71 12.57
CA ALA A 714 -2.25 -42.06 11.95
C ALA A 714 -2.31 -41.99 10.40
N SER A 715 -3.44 -42.37 9.80
CA SER A 715 -3.66 -42.28 8.36
C SER A 715 -3.73 -40.82 7.89
N ALA A 716 -4.50 -39.99 8.57
CA ALA A 716 -4.65 -38.57 8.29
C ALA A 716 -3.32 -37.81 8.40
N LEU A 717 -2.55 -38.05 9.47
CA LEU A 717 -1.24 -37.42 9.67
C LEU A 717 -0.23 -37.85 8.58
N ARG A 718 -0.24 -39.13 8.17
CA ARG A 718 0.60 -39.61 7.06
C ARG A 718 0.17 -39.02 5.71
N ALA A 719 -1.11 -38.75 5.51
CA ALA A 719 -1.57 -38.04 4.32
C ALA A 719 -1.11 -36.57 4.35
N GLY A 720 -1.25 -35.89 5.49
CA GLY A 720 -0.82 -34.51 5.69
C GLY A 720 0.67 -34.28 5.46
N SER A 721 1.54 -35.21 5.88
CA SER A 721 2.98 -35.11 5.64
C SER A 721 3.37 -35.21 4.15
N ARG A 722 2.48 -35.75 3.31
CA ARG A 722 2.65 -35.91 1.87
C ARG A 722 1.84 -34.91 1.04
N ALA A 723 1.17 -33.95 1.68
CA ALA A 723 0.38 -32.94 0.99
C ALA A 723 1.29 -32.05 0.10
N ASP A 724 0.88 -31.87 -1.16
CA ASP A 724 1.63 -31.07 -2.14
C ASP A 724 1.70 -29.59 -1.72
N GLY A 725 2.92 -29.04 -1.71
CA GLY A 725 3.23 -27.68 -1.31
C GLY A 725 3.51 -26.71 -2.46
N ILE A 726 3.54 -27.16 -3.72
CA ILE A 726 4.07 -26.36 -4.85
C ILE A 726 3.28 -25.05 -5.07
N ARG A 727 1.97 -25.06 -4.82
CA ARG A 727 1.06 -23.92 -5.09
C ARG A 727 0.42 -23.34 -3.83
N VAL A 728 1.02 -23.56 -2.67
CA VAL A 728 0.47 -23.06 -1.40
C VAL A 728 0.92 -21.62 -1.16
N ARG A 729 -0.01 -20.77 -0.70
CA ARG A 729 0.20 -19.32 -0.49
C ARG A 729 1.28 -19.02 0.55
N ASP A 730 1.40 -19.85 1.58
CA ASP A 730 2.48 -19.77 2.57
C ASP A 730 3.20 -21.12 2.64
N ARG A 731 4.35 -21.19 1.96
CA ARG A 731 5.14 -22.41 1.92
C ARG A 731 5.76 -22.73 3.27
N ARG A 732 6.14 -21.73 4.06
CA ARG A 732 6.78 -21.96 5.37
C ARG A 732 5.79 -22.57 6.35
N GLU A 733 4.57 -22.04 6.41
CA GLU A 733 3.49 -22.64 7.19
C GLU A 733 3.10 -24.03 6.68
N HIS A 734 3.09 -24.24 5.36
CA HIS A 734 2.82 -25.56 4.79
C HIS A 734 3.86 -26.60 5.19
N GLU A 735 5.15 -26.29 5.04
CA GLU A 735 6.23 -27.20 5.44
C GLU A 735 6.21 -27.43 6.96
N ALA A 736 5.94 -26.39 7.77
CA ALA A 736 5.75 -26.54 9.20
C ALA A 736 4.60 -27.49 9.53
N ALA A 737 3.48 -27.39 8.83
CA ALA A 737 2.34 -28.29 9.02
C ALA A 737 2.67 -29.73 8.64
N ARG A 738 3.45 -29.95 7.58
CA ARG A 738 3.95 -31.29 7.21
C ARG A 738 4.86 -31.86 8.29
N VAL A 739 5.76 -31.05 8.85
CA VAL A 739 6.61 -31.43 9.99
C VAL A 739 5.77 -31.72 11.23
N SER A 740 4.79 -30.87 11.56
CA SER A 740 3.82 -31.11 12.64
C SER A 740 3.11 -32.45 12.48
N ALA A 741 2.69 -32.79 11.25
CA ALA A 741 2.03 -34.05 10.97
C ALA A 741 2.94 -35.26 11.27
N LEU A 742 4.21 -35.18 10.87
CA LEU A 742 5.21 -36.24 11.12
C LEU A 742 5.56 -36.36 12.60
N VAL A 743 5.72 -35.24 13.31
CA VAL A 743 6.01 -35.25 14.75
C VAL A 743 4.83 -35.82 15.54
N GLN A 744 3.59 -35.42 15.23
CA GLN A 744 2.40 -36.00 15.86
C GLN A 744 2.26 -37.50 15.53
N LEU A 745 2.55 -37.91 14.30
CA LEU A 745 2.55 -39.33 13.90
C LEU A 745 3.60 -40.13 14.67
N ALA A 746 4.79 -39.55 14.87
CA ALA A 746 5.86 -40.17 15.64
C ALA A 746 5.46 -40.32 17.12
N ALA A 747 4.88 -39.28 17.72
CA ALA A 747 4.37 -39.32 19.10
C ALA A 747 3.29 -40.38 19.28
N LEU A 748 2.34 -40.48 18.33
CA LEU A 748 1.30 -41.49 18.34
C LEU A 748 1.86 -42.92 18.23
N HIS A 749 2.89 -43.13 17.40
CA HIS A 749 3.58 -44.42 17.30
C HIS A 749 4.38 -44.76 18.56
N SER A 750 5.03 -43.76 19.16
CA SER A 750 5.77 -43.87 20.42
C SER A 750 4.85 -44.32 21.57
N GLN A 751 3.68 -43.69 21.73
CA GLN A 751 2.69 -44.08 22.74
C GLN A 751 2.18 -45.52 22.57
N ARG A 752 2.21 -46.05 21.35
CA ARG A 752 1.80 -47.44 21.03
C ARG A 752 2.96 -48.44 21.08
N GLY A 753 4.15 -48.02 21.47
CA GLY A 753 5.35 -48.86 21.49
C GLY A 753 5.91 -49.22 20.11
N HIS A 754 5.45 -48.57 19.03
CA HIS A 754 5.92 -48.80 17.67
C HIS A 754 7.17 -47.96 17.36
N TRP A 755 8.26 -48.21 18.09
CA TRP A 755 9.49 -47.39 18.08
C TRP A 755 10.09 -47.18 16.69
N HIS A 756 10.18 -48.23 15.86
CA HIS A 756 10.73 -48.12 14.50
C HIS A 756 9.90 -47.20 13.60
N LYS A 757 8.56 -47.23 13.73
CA LYS A 757 7.67 -46.34 12.95
C LYS A 757 7.77 -44.90 13.43
N ALA A 758 7.90 -44.69 14.75
CA ALA A 758 8.15 -43.36 15.32
C ALA A 758 9.47 -42.76 14.81
N LEU A 759 10.53 -43.56 14.80
CA LEU A 759 11.84 -43.14 14.31
C LEU A 759 11.81 -42.80 12.81
N SER A 760 11.12 -43.59 11.99
CA SER A 760 10.94 -43.30 10.56
C SER A 760 10.30 -41.93 10.35
N ALA A 761 9.22 -41.63 11.08
CA ALA A 761 8.53 -40.34 10.97
C ALA A 761 9.42 -39.16 11.39
N TYR A 762 10.26 -39.30 12.42
CA TYR A 762 11.24 -38.27 12.77
C TYR A 762 12.32 -38.08 11.71
N LYS A 763 12.81 -39.17 11.09
CA LYS A 763 13.75 -39.08 9.96
C LYS A 763 13.15 -38.34 8.76
N ASP A 764 11.90 -38.62 8.43
CA ASP A 764 11.18 -37.91 7.36
C ASP A 764 11.03 -36.42 7.70
N ALA A 765 10.79 -36.06 8.98
CA ALA A 765 10.70 -34.67 9.40
C ALA A 765 12.04 -33.93 9.25
N LEU A 766 13.16 -34.61 9.52
CA LEU A 766 14.51 -34.07 9.34
C LEU A 766 14.89 -33.85 7.87
N GLN A 767 14.23 -34.51 6.92
CA GLN A 767 14.42 -34.24 5.49
C GLN A 767 13.76 -32.92 5.04
N ILE A 768 12.73 -32.48 5.75
CA ILE A 768 12.02 -31.22 5.46
C ILE A 768 12.70 -30.02 6.14
N LEU A 769 13.20 -30.22 7.37
CA LEU A 769 13.83 -29.16 8.15
C LEU A 769 15.21 -28.77 7.59
N PRO A 770 15.56 -27.47 7.57
CA PRO A 770 16.87 -27.02 7.12
C PRO A 770 17.98 -27.57 8.03
N ASP A 771 19.19 -27.66 7.51
CA ASP A 771 20.34 -28.14 8.28
C ASP A 771 20.76 -27.17 9.41
N SER A 772 20.38 -25.89 9.30
CA SER A 772 20.58 -24.87 10.33
C SER A 772 19.51 -24.94 11.44
N ASN A 773 19.77 -24.33 12.60
CA ASN A 773 18.79 -24.26 13.70
C ASN A 773 17.64 -23.26 13.46
N THR A 774 17.46 -22.77 12.24
CA THR A 774 16.42 -21.76 11.97
C THR A 774 15.04 -22.39 12.09
N PRO A 775 14.13 -21.84 12.92
CA PRO A 775 12.83 -22.43 13.13
C PRO A 775 11.94 -22.30 11.88
N ILE A 776 11.26 -23.37 11.50
CA ILE A 776 10.11 -23.32 10.60
C ILE A 776 8.85 -23.41 11.48
N VAL A 777 8.27 -22.24 11.77
CA VAL A 777 7.02 -22.05 12.55
C VAL A 777 6.95 -22.99 13.78
N GLY A 778 7.87 -22.81 14.72
CA GLY A 778 7.91 -23.56 15.99
C GLY A 778 8.71 -24.87 15.97
N TRP A 779 9.11 -25.38 14.80
CA TRP A 779 9.94 -26.58 14.68
C TRP A 779 11.39 -26.26 14.31
N THR A 780 12.33 -26.90 14.99
CA THR A 780 13.77 -26.83 14.68
C THR A 780 14.33 -28.23 14.47
N ARG A 781 15.43 -28.31 13.71
CA ARG A 781 16.18 -29.56 13.53
C ARG A 781 16.66 -30.13 14.87
N HIS A 782 17.08 -29.25 15.78
CA HIS A 782 17.43 -29.60 17.17
C HIS A 782 16.30 -30.35 17.89
N ASN A 783 15.08 -29.82 17.85
CA ASN A 783 13.95 -30.41 18.58
C ASN A 783 13.65 -31.82 18.07
N VAL A 784 13.67 -32.03 16.75
CA VAL A 784 13.40 -33.33 16.13
C VAL A 784 14.54 -34.33 16.36
N LEU A 785 15.80 -33.92 16.29
CA LEU A 785 16.95 -34.78 16.61
C LEU A 785 16.96 -35.23 18.08
N SER A 786 16.56 -34.34 19.00
CA SER A 786 16.43 -34.66 20.41
C SER A 786 15.33 -35.69 20.66
N MET A 787 14.15 -35.50 20.05
CA MET A 787 13.06 -36.48 20.10
C MET A 787 13.43 -37.82 19.46
N ALA A 788 14.18 -37.81 18.35
CA ALA A 788 14.67 -39.04 17.72
C ALA A 788 15.69 -39.78 18.61
N SER A 789 16.57 -39.06 19.32
CA SER A 789 17.51 -39.62 20.29
C SER A 789 16.78 -40.36 21.41
N GLU A 790 15.70 -39.79 21.95
CA GLU A 790 14.87 -40.46 22.97
C GLU A 790 14.31 -41.80 22.46
N ILE A 791 13.91 -41.89 21.18
CA ILE A 791 13.46 -43.17 20.58
C ILE A 791 14.61 -44.17 20.40
N TYR A 792 15.80 -43.71 20.00
CA TYR A 792 16.99 -44.59 19.92
C TYR A 792 17.37 -45.16 21.29
N VAL A 793 17.20 -44.38 22.36
CA VAL A 793 17.38 -44.85 23.76
C VAL A 793 16.39 -45.96 24.09
N GLN A 794 15.10 -45.83 23.71
CA GLN A 794 14.10 -46.89 23.93
C GLN A 794 14.43 -48.16 23.13
N LEU A 795 14.97 -48.03 21.92
CA LEU A 795 15.45 -49.14 21.10
C LEU A 795 16.80 -49.72 21.57
N GLN A 796 17.42 -49.16 22.61
CA GLN A 796 18.76 -49.51 23.10
C GLN A 796 19.87 -49.39 22.04
N GLN A 797 19.68 -48.53 21.03
CA GLN A 797 20.66 -48.24 19.99
C GLN A 797 21.59 -47.09 20.41
N TRP A 798 22.43 -47.36 21.41
CA TRP A 798 23.25 -46.33 22.10
C TRP A 798 24.14 -45.48 21.17
N PRO A 799 24.89 -46.06 20.21
CA PRO A 799 25.74 -45.26 19.33
C PRO A 799 24.93 -44.29 18.45
N LEU A 800 23.75 -44.71 18.01
CA LEU A 800 22.86 -43.87 17.20
C LEU A 800 22.17 -42.79 18.05
N ALA A 801 21.79 -43.11 19.29
CA ALA A 801 21.26 -42.14 20.25
C ALA A 801 22.27 -41.03 20.54
N GLU A 802 23.54 -41.41 20.77
CA GLU A 802 24.65 -40.49 21.00
C GLU A 802 24.93 -39.62 19.78
N ASN A 803 25.01 -40.20 18.58
CA ASN A 803 25.24 -39.42 17.36
C ASN A 803 24.08 -38.42 17.10
N SER A 804 22.84 -38.84 17.32
CA SER A 804 21.67 -37.98 17.16
C SER A 804 21.69 -36.79 18.12
N ILE A 805 22.03 -37.02 19.40
CA ILE A 805 22.07 -35.94 20.40
C ILE A 805 23.28 -35.02 20.22
N LEU A 806 24.44 -35.55 19.80
CA LEU A 806 25.60 -34.75 19.43
C LEU A 806 25.31 -33.86 18.22
N SER A 807 24.58 -34.38 17.23
CA SER A 807 24.11 -33.59 16.08
C SER A 807 23.16 -32.47 16.52
N ALA A 808 22.25 -32.76 17.46
CA ALA A 808 21.38 -31.73 18.04
C ALA A 808 22.20 -30.64 18.75
N LEU A 809 23.21 -31.04 19.53
CA LEU A 809 24.06 -30.15 20.30
C LEU A 809 24.97 -29.29 19.43
N ALA A 810 25.48 -29.82 18.30
CA ALA A 810 26.25 -29.06 17.33
C ALA A 810 25.43 -27.89 16.75
N ILE A 811 24.12 -28.07 16.63
CA ILE A 811 23.18 -27.08 16.10
C ILE A 811 22.75 -26.07 17.19
N ALA A 812 22.53 -26.54 18.42
CA ALA A 812 22.11 -25.73 19.56
C ALA A 812 23.03 -25.94 20.77
N PRO A 813 24.24 -25.36 20.78
CA PRO A 813 25.28 -25.66 21.78
C PRO A 813 24.98 -25.09 23.18
N GLN A 814 23.90 -24.33 23.33
CA GLN A 814 23.48 -23.72 24.60
C GLN A 814 22.23 -24.42 25.19
N ASP A 815 21.70 -25.46 24.52
CA ASP A 815 20.49 -26.14 25.01
C ASP A 815 20.81 -27.05 26.19
N VAL A 816 20.28 -26.69 27.36
CA VAL A 816 20.56 -27.35 28.64
C VAL A 816 20.07 -28.81 28.65
N ARG A 817 18.88 -29.07 28.12
CA ARG A 817 18.26 -30.40 28.15
C ARG A 817 19.05 -31.39 27.30
N THR A 818 19.57 -30.96 26.16
CA THR A 818 20.41 -31.78 25.27
C THR A 818 21.73 -32.19 25.94
N HIS A 819 22.37 -31.32 26.71
CA HIS A 819 23.57 -31.67 27.50
C HIS A 819 23.28 -32.76 28.53
N VAL A 820 22.16 -32.62 29.25
CA VAL A 820 21.71 -33.61 30.23
C VAL A 820 21.44 -34.96 29.57
N THR A 821 20.71 -34.98 28.46
CA THR A 821 20.38 -36.23 27.74
C THR A 821 21.65 -36.94 27.27
N LEU A 822 22.62 -36.19 26.72
CA LEU A 822 23.92 -36.76 26.34
C LEU A 822 24.66 -37.32 27.56
N ALA A 823 24.72 -36.58 28.67
CA ALA A 823 25.35 -37.04 29.90
C ALA A 823 24.73 -38.36 30.41
N GLN A 824 23.40 -38.49 30.35
CA GLN A 824 22.69 -39.71 30.72
C GLN A 824 22.99 -40.90 29.80
N ILE A 825 23.10 -40.67 28.49
CA ILE A 825 23.48 -41.72 27.52
C ILE A 825 24.90 -42.23 27.83
N LEU A 826 25.85 -41.32 28.04
CA LEU A 826 27.25 -41.63 28.35
C LEU A 826 27.42 -42.32 29.70
N ALA A 827 26.66 -41.89 30.72
CA ALA A 827 26.68 -42.43 32.08
C ALA A 827 26.36 -43.93 32.17
N ARG A 828 25.75 -44.52 31.13
CA ARG A 828 25.49 -45.96 31.06
C ARG A 828 26.76 -46.78 30.87
N ASN A 829 27.78 -46.21 30.22
CA ASN A 829 29.05 -46.87 30.01
C ASN A 829 30.02 -46.43 31.11
N THR A 830 30.38 -47.35 32.00
CA THR A 830 31.25 -47.07 33.17
C THR A 830 32.62 -46.52 32.77
N SER A 831 33.16 -46.92 31.61
CA SER A 831 34.43 -46.41 31.10
C SER A 831 34.37 -44.94 30.67
N ARG A 832 33.17 -44.40 30.41
CA ARG A 832 32.94 -43.02 29.96
C ARG A 832 32.30 -42.15 31.04
N SER A 833 32.37 -42.57 32.30
CA SER A 833 31.84 -41.84 33.45
C SER A 833 32.43 -40.43 33.60
N MET A 834 33.72 -40.25 33.30
CA MET A 834 34.38 -38.95 33.33
C MET A 834 33.81 -37.99 32.26
N GLU A 835 33.51 -38.49 31.06
CA GLU A 835 32.87 -37.70 30.00
C GLU A 835 31.46 -37.30 30.41
N ALA A 836 30.67 -38.25 30.95
CA ALA A 836 29.31 -37.98 31.43
C ALA A 836 29.28 -36.88 32.50
N GLU A 837 30.21 -36.91 33.46
CA GLU A 837 30.36 -35.88 34.47
C GLU A 837 30.64 -34.50 33.88
N LEU A 838 31.53 -34.41 32.88
CA LEU A 838 31.84 -33.16 32.20
C LEU A 838 30.59 -32.55 31.57
N TRP A 839 29.74 -33.36 30.94
CA TRP A 839 28.50 -32.90 30.32
C TRP A 839 27.45 -32.44 31.33
N PHE A 840 27.32 -33.12 32.48
CA PHE A 840 26.48 -32.62 33.58
C PHE A 840 26.98 -31.28 34.13
N LYS A 841 28.30 -31.11 34.29
CA LYS A 841 28.88 -29.83 34.74
C LYS A 841 28.63 -28.71 33.73
N LYS A 842 28.74 -28.99 32.43
CA LYS A 842 28.36 -28.03 31.37
C LYS A 842 26.89 -27.62 31.48
N ALA A 843 25.97 -28.59 31.65
CA ALA A 843 24.55 -28.27 31.84
C ALA A 843 24.31 -27.36 33.07
N LEU A 844 25.00 -27.62 34.18
CA LEU A 844 24.93 -26.79 35.40
C LEU A 844 25.50 -25.38 35.21
N LEU A 845 26.56 -25.22 34.40
CA LEU A 845 27.09 -23.90 34.08
C LEU A 845 26.09 -23.06 33.28
N LEU A 846 25.35 -23.70 32.38
CA LEU A 846 24.34 -23.04 31.55
C LEU A 846 23.09 -22.67 32.35
N ALA A 847 22.66 -23.52 33.27
CA ALA A 847 21.47 -23.29 34.10
C ALA A 847 21.74 -23.65 35.59
N PRO A 848 22.46 -22.79 36.33
CA PRO A 848 22.89 -23.09 37.70
C PRO A 848 21.75 -23.13 38.73
N GLN A 849 20.62 -22.49 38.39
CA GLN A 849 19.42 -22.37 39.21
C GLN A 849 18.38 -23.47 38.93
N ASP A 850 18.60 -24.33 37.94
CA ASP A 850 17.66 -25.42 37.64
C ASP A 850 17.92 -26.62 38.58
N PRO A 851 16.99 -26.93 39.51
CA PRO A 851 17.16 -28.04 40.44
C PRO A 851 17.12 -29.41 39.75
N SER A 852 16.47 -29.53 38.58
CA SER A 852 16.31 -30.82 37.89
C SER A 852 17.64 -31.38 37.36
N ILE A 853 18.55 -30.51 36.93
CA ILE A 853 19.89 -30.89 36.48
C ILE A 853 20.69 -31.42 37.67
N ARG A 854 20.57 -30.77 38.83
CA ARG A 854 21.24 -31.20 40.07
C ARG A 854 20.67 -32.52 40.58
N ASP A 855 19.37 -32.73 40.46
CA ASP A 855 18.73 -34.01 40.77
C ASP A 855 19.35 -35.12 39.90
N GLN A 856 19.41 -34.93 38.58
CA GLN A 856 19.94 -35.93 37.65
C GLN A 856 21.45 -36.15 37.82
N PHE A 857 22.22 -35.08 38.03
CA PHE A 857 23.65 -35.18 38.29
C PHE A 857 23.94 -35.86 39.64
N GLY A 858 23.16 -35.53 40.67
CA GLY A 858 23.23 -36.18 41.97
C GLY A 858 22.91 -37.67 41.89
N MET A 859 21.91 -38.08 41.09
CA MET A 859 21.60 -39.49 40.85
C MET A 859 22.75 -40.22 40.14
N PHE A 860 23.35 -39.59 39.14
CA PHE A 860 24.54 -40.10 38.44
C PHE A 860 25.72 -40.32 39.41
N LEU A 861 26.04 -39.33 40.26
CA LEU A 861 27.10 -39.46 41.26
C LEU A 861 26.78 -40.58 42.26
N ARG A 862 25.51 -40.72 42.64
CA ARG A 862 25.06 -41.78 43.56
C ARG A 862 25.24 -43.17 42.97
N SER A 863 24.90 -43.37 41.70
CA SER A 863 25.05 -44.68 41.02
C SER A 863 26.53 -45.10 40.90
N HIS A 864 27.44 -44.13 40.84
CA HIS A 864 28.90 -44.34 40.84
C HIS A 864 29.51 -44.39 42.26
N ARG A 865 28.68 -44.54 43.30
CA ARG A 865 29.09 -44.60 44.73
C ARG A 865 29.82 -43.35 45.25
N ARG A 866 29.73 -42.21 44.55
CA ARG A 866 30.24 -40.90 45.00
C ARG A 866 29.23 -40.20 45.91
N PHE A 867 28.95 -40.82 47.05
CA PHE A 867 27.85 -40.43 47.93
C PHE A 867 27.98 -39.02 48.51
N ARG A 868 29.21 -38.56 48.82
CA ARG A 868 29.43 -37.21 49.37
C ARG A 868 29.03 -36.12 48.38
N GLU A 869 29.53 -36.19 47.16
CA GLU A 869 29.25 -35.23 46.09
C GLU A 869 27.79 -35.30 45.64
N SER A 870 27.21 -36.51 45.59
CA SER A 870 25.77 -36.69 45.34
C SER A 870 24.92 -35.94 46.37
N ALA A 871 25.27 -36.04 47.66
CA ALA A 871 24.57 -35.34 48.73
C ALA A 871 24.67 -33.81 48.61
N GLU A 872 25.81 -33.28 48.17
CA GLU A 872 25.97 -31.84 47.91
C GLU A 872 25.04 -31.37 46.81
N GLN A 873 25.00 -32.06 45.67
CA GLN A 873 24.11 -31.67 44.56
C GLN A 873 22.63 -31.76 44.94
N MET A 874 22.23 -32.83 45.63
CA MET A 874 20.85 -33.05 46.05
C MET A 874 20.39 -32.04 47.11
N VAL A 875 21.27 -31.63 48.03
CA VAL A 875 20.96 -30.58 49.02
C VAL A 875 20.77 -29.24 48.34
N VAL A 876 21.64 -28.87 47.40
CA VAL A 876 21.48 -27.63 46.65
C VAL A 876 20.19 -27.67 45.81
N ALA A 877 19.86 -28.80 45.19
CA ALA A 877 18.58 -28.98 44.47
C ALA A 877 17.36 -28.73 45.38
N ALA A 878 17.39 -29.26 46.60
CA ALA A 878 16.33 -29.05 47.58
C ALA A 878 16.28 -27.60 48.11
N GLN A 879 17.42 -26.91 48.22
CA GLN A 879 17.47 -25.49 48.59
C GLN A 879 16.90 -24.58 47.49
N LEU A 880 17.14 -24.91 46.22
CA LEU A 880 16.56 -24.22 45.05
C LEU A 880 15.05 -24.46 44.90
N SER A 881 14.50 -25.46 45.59
CA SER A 881 13.07 -25.79 45.60
C SER A 881 12.57 -26.05 47.03
N PRO A 882 12.51 -25.01 47.88
CA PRO A 882 12.29 -25.14 49.32
C PRO A 882 10.90 -25.70 49.71
N ASP A 883 9.96 -25.70 48.76
CA ASP A 883 8.58 -26.16 48.93
C ASP A 883 8.39 -27.62 48.49
N SER A 884 9.41 -28.25 47.90
CA SER A 884 9.30 -29.62 47.40
C SER A 884 9.66 -30.65 48.47
N GLY A 885 8.65 -31.27 49.08
CA GLY A 885 8.82 -32.39 50.02
C GLY A 885 9.60 -33.56 49.40
N ALA A 886 9.37 -33.86 48.13
CA ALA A 886 10.07 -34.92 47.39
C ALA A 886 11.58 -34.67 47.25
N ARG A 887 11.99 -33.42 46.93
CA ARG A 887 13.42 -33.07 46.86
C ARG A 887 14.07 -33.01 48.24
N ALA A 888 13.35 -32.52 49.26
CA ALA A 888 13.82 -32.59 50.64
C ALA A 888 14.10 -34.05 51.08
N ALA A 889 13.20 -34.98 50.75
CA ALA A 889 13.40 -36.41 51.00
C ALA A 889 14.56 -36.99 50.18
N ALA A 890 14.74 -36.58 48.92
CA ALA A 890 15.87 -37.01 48.09
C ALA A 890 17.22 -36.54 48.64
N ALA A 891 17.32 -35.28 49.09
CA ALA A 891 18.49 -34.75 49.78
C ALA A 891 18.78 -35.50 51.07
N ALA A 892 17.75 -35.82 51.86
CA ALA A 892 17.89 -36.58 53.09
C ALA A 892 18.40 -38.01 52.83
N ARG A 893 17.89 -38.69 51.80
CA ARG A 893 18.39 -40.00 51.35
C ARG A 893 19.86 -39.93 50.95
N ALA A 894 20.24 -38.95 50.13
CA ALA A 894 21.63 -38.80 49.68
C ALA A 894 22.58 -38.49 50.85
N LEU A 895 22.17 -37.64 51.80
CA LEU A 895 22.93 -37.36 53.03
C LEU A 895 23.09 -38.59 53.93
N ARG A 896 22.05 -39.42 54.02
CA ARG A 896 22.11 -40.70 54.74
C ARG A 896 23.13 -41.64 54.08
N ASP A 897 23.07 -41.78 52.76
CA ASP A 897 24.01 -42.63 52.00
C ASP A 897 25.46 -42.13 52.17
N ALA A 898 25.65 -40.81 52.30
CA ALA A 898 26.94 -40.17 52.61
C ALA A 898 27.36 -40.24 54.10
N ARG A 899 26.61 -40.96 54.95
CA ARG A 899 26.77 -41.07 56.42
C ARG A 899 26.70 -39.74 57.20
N ARG A 900 26.07 -38.71 56.64
CA ARG A 900 25.81 -37.42 57.32
C ARG A 900 24.47 -37.44 58.06
N CYS A 901 24.30 -38.39 58.99
CA CYS A 901 23.00 -38.74 59.57
C CYS A 901 22.28 -37.59 60.31
N ARG A 902 23.02 -36.68 60.97
CA ARG A 902 22.43 -35.49 61.62
C ARG A 902 21.86 -34.48 60.61
N ALA A 903 22.49 -34.33 59.45
CA ALA A 903 21.98 -33.45 58.39
C ALA A 903 20.79 -34.10 57.67
N ALA A 904 20.84 -35.41 57.45
CA ALA A 904 19.73 -36.18 56.88
C ALA A 904 18.47 -36.07 57.74
N GLU A 905 18.59 -36.10 59.07
CA GLU A 905 17.47 -35.89 60.00
C GLU A 905 16.73 -34.59 59.74
N ARG A 906 17.45 -33.46 59.60
CA ARG A 906 16.82 -32.16 59.35
C ARG A 906 16.03 -32.12 58.03
N TRP A 907 16.58 -32.73 56.98
CA TRP A 907 15.92 -32.77 55.68
C TRP A 907 14.73 -33.73 55.62
N TYR A 908 14.78 -34.87 56.32
CA TYR A 908 13.61 -35.73 56.48
C TYR A 908 12.51 -35.05 57.32
N ALA A 909 12.89 -34.34 58.39
CA ALA A 909 11.94 -33.56 59.17
C ALA A 909 11.29 -32.45 58.33
N ARG A 910 12.06 -31.79 57.46
CA ARG A 910 11.52 -30.83 56.48
C ARG A 910 10.59 -31.48 55.46
N ALA A 911 10.92 -32.67 54.96
CA ALA A 911 10.05 -33.40 54.04
C ALA A 911 8.69 -33.75 54.68
N VAL A 912 8.71 -34.22 55.94
CA VAL A 912 7.49 -34.45 56.74
C VAL A 912 6.72 -33.17 57.02
N GLN A 913 7.40 -32.06 57.29
CA GLN A 913 6.74 -30.76 57.50
C GLN A 913 5.99 -30.29 56.25
N LEU A 914 6.59 -30.47 55.07
CA LEU A 914 5.99 -30.08 53.79
C LEU A 914 4.84 -31.03 53.41
N ASN A 915 5.01 -32.34 53.65
CA ASN A 915 4.04 -33.38 53.30
C ASN A 915 3.76 -34.28 54.54
N PRO A 916 2.90 -33.85 55.48
CA PRO A 916 2.67 -34.55 56.74
C PRO A 916 1.89 -35.86 56.62
N GLU A 917 1.20 -36.08 55.50
CA GLU A 917 0.40 -37.29 55.25
C GLU A 917 1.16 -38.35 54.43
N ASP A 918 2.44 -38.13 54.13
CA ASP A 918 3.28 -39.11 53.41
C ASP A 918 3.87 -40.14 54.40
N ALA A 919 3.36 -41.37 54.36
CA ALA A 919 3.81 -42.46 55.23
C ALA A 919 5.31 -42.79 55.05
N GLU A 920 5.84 -42.70 53.82
CA GLU A 920 7.22 -43.01 53.50
C GLU A 920 8.17 -42.01 54.17
N TYR A 921 7.78 -40.73 54.22
CA TYR A 921 8.60 -39.69 54.83
C TYR A 921 8.68 -39.86 56.35
N HIS A 922 7.58 -40.22 57.00
CA HIS A 922 7.56 -40.57 58.43
C HIS A 922 8.39 -41.82 58.74
N SER A 923 8.29 -42.85 57.90
CA SER A 923 9.09 -44.07 58.08
C SER A 923 10.60 -43.79 57.92
N ASN A 924 10.99 -43.06 56.88
CA ASN A 924 12.37 -42.70 56.65
C ASN A 924 12.93 -41.76 57.74
N LEU A 925 12.11 -40.84 58.26
CA LEU A 925 12.46 -40.01 59.43
C LEU A 925 12.64 -40.87 60.69
N GLY A 926 11.76 -41.85 60.92
CA GLY A 926 11.91 -42.82 62.01
C GLY A 926 13.22 -43.60 61.91
N ALA A 927 13.60 -44.02 60.69
CA ALA A 927 14.85 -44.73 60.43
C ALA A 927 16.10 -43.90 60.72
N ILE A 928 16.13 -42.63 60.32
CA ILE A 928 17.30 -41.79 60.61
C ILE A 928 17.38 -41.39 62.09
N LEU A 929 16.24 -41.17 62.76
CA LEU A 929 16.18 -40.90 64.20
C LEU A 929 16.66 -42.11 65.01
N HIS A 930 16.29 -43.31 64.57
CA HIS A 930 16.79 -44.57 65.12
C HIS A 930 18.32 -44.66 65.00
N LEU A 931 18.87 -44.38 63.80
CA LEU A 931 20.32 -44.37 63.58
C LEU A 931 21.06 -43.29 64.41
N ASN A 932 20.40 -42.17 64.70
CA ASN A 932 20.95 -41.09 65.54
C ASN A 932 20.77 -41.35 67.06
N GLY A 933 20.20 -42.49 67.48
CA GLY A 933 19.99 -42.85 68.89
C GLY A 933 18.78 -42.16 69.54
N LYS A 934 17.92 -41.48 68.77
CA LYS A 934 16.71 -40.78 69.25
C LYS A 934 15.50 -41.72 69.22
N TYR A 935 15.55 -42.77 70.04
CA TYR A 935 14.60 -43.89 69.98
C TYR A 935 13.13 -43.49 70.25
N THR A 936 12.86 -42.55 71.17
CA THR A 936 11.51 -42.06 71.47
C THR A 936 10.87 -41.34 70.28
N ALA A 937 11.62 -40.43 69.65
CA ALA A 937 11.20 -39.72 68.46
C ALA A 937 11.03 -40.69 67.27
N ALA A 938 11.97 -41.63 67.09
CA ALA A 938 11.89 -42.66 66.06
C ALA A 938 10.62 -43.51 66.18
N ALA A 939 10.29 -43.98 67.38
CA ALA A 939 9.08 -44.76 67.63
C ALA A 939 7.80 -43.94 67.34
N THR A 940 7.82 -42.63 67.56
CA THR A 940 6.70 -41.73 67.26
C THR A 940 6.50 -41.58 65.76
N SER A 941 7.57 -41.31 65.01
CA SER A 941 7.51 -41.24 63.54
C SER A 941 7.08 -42.57 62.91
N TYR A 942 7.57 -43.71 63.40
CA TYR A 942 7.13 -45.03 62.91
C TYR A 942 5.65 -45.33 63.22
N ARG A 943 5.13 -44.91 64.39
CA ARG A 943 3.69 -45.03 64.67
C ARG A 943 2.87 -44.18 63.71
N ARG A 944 3.29 -42.94 63.43
CA ARG A 944 2.59 -42.08 62.46
C ARG A 944 2.63 -42.69 61.05
N ALA A 945 3.76 -43.24 60.63
CA ALA A 945 3.86 -43.97 59.36
C ALA A 945 2.89 -45.15 59.29
N LEU A 946 2.78 -45.97 60.35
CA LEU A 946 1.84 -47.11 60.40
C LEU A 946 0.37 -46.69 60.54
N GLN A 947 0.08 -45.50 61.07
CA GLN A 947 -1.28 -44.95 61.02
C GLN A 947 -1.69 -44.61 59.58
N LEU A 948 -0.75 -44.07 58.80
CA LEU A 948 -0.97 -43.71 57.40
C LEU A 948 -0.95 -44.94 56.49
N GLN A 949 -0.08 -45.91 56.77
CA GLN A 949 0.06 -47.17 56.03
C GLN A 949 0.23 -48.37 56.98
N PRO A 950 -0.88 -49.00 57.44
CA PRO A 950 -0.84 -50.05 58.45
C PRO A 950 -0.12 -51.34 58.05
N ASN A 951 -0.04 -51.64 56.75
CA ASN A 951 0.51 -52.89 56.23
C ASN A 951 2.02 -52.84 55.92
N ASP A 952 2.75 -51.83 56.40
CA ASP A 952 4.20 -51.76 56.18
C ASP A 952 4.96 -52.63 57.20
N GLU A 953 5.32 -53.84 56.76
CA GLU A 953 6.08 -54.82 57.54
C GLU A 953 7.47 -54.30 57.96
N ILE A 954 8.13 -53.51 57.11
CA ILE A 954 9.47 -52.97 57.37
C ILE A 954 9.39 -51.98 58.54
N THR A 955 8.42 -51.07 58.49
CA THR A 955 8.20 -50.09 59.55
C THR A 955 7.77 -50.77 60.86
N THR A 956 6.91 -51.78 60.79
CA THR A 956 6.49 -52.57 61.96
C THR A 956 7.68 -53.26 62.63
N THR A 957 8.55 -53.87 61.84
CA THR A 957 9.76 -54.53 62.31
C THR A 957 10.74 -53.53 62.94
N ASN A 958 10.94 -52.38 62.29
CA ASN A 958 11.80 -51.32 62.80
C ASN A 958 11.27 -50.74 64.12
N LEU A 959 9.95 -50.55 64.25
CA LEU A 959 9.32 -50.10 65.50
C LEU A 959 9.51 -51.11 66.64
N LYS A 960 9.38 -52.42 66.38
CA LYS A 960 9.67 -53.47 67.36
C LYS A 960 11.12 -53.41 67.85
N ARG A 961 12.08 -53.26 66.93
CA ARG A 961 13.51 -53.12 67.26
C ARG A 961 13.79 -51.89 68.12
N VAL A 962 13.24 -50.73 67.75
CA VAL A 962 13.40 -49.50 68.54
C VAL A 962 12.80 -49.65 69.94
N ARG A 963 11.62 -50.27 70.08
CA ARG A 963 11.01 -50.53 71.40
C ARG A 963 11.90 -51.42 72.28
N ALA A 964 12.49 -52.48 71.72
CA ALA A 964 13.41 -53.34 72.47
C ALA A 964 14.64 -52.56 72.99
N LEU A 965 15.21 -51.67 72.15
CA LEU A 965 16.33 -50.81 72.54
C LEU A 965 15.93 -49.75 73.58
N MET A 966 14.71 -49.22 73.52
CA MET A 966 14.19 -48.32 74.56
C MET A 966 14.02 -49.03 75.91
N HIS A 967 13.58 -50.29 75.90
CA HIS A 967 13.47 -51.09 77.12
C HIS A 967 14.84 -51.43 77.72
N SER A 968 15.86 -51.68 76.89
CA SER A 968 17.22 -51.93 77.39
C SER A 968 17.90 -50.67 77.93
N GLN A 969 17.66 -49.50 77.32
CA GLN A 969 18.14 -48.20 77.83
C GLN A 969 17.49 -47.77 79.14
N ARG A 970 16.26 -48.20 79.44
CA ARG A 970 15.59 -47.92 80.72
C ARG A 970 16.03 -48.85 81.86
N ARG A 971 16.68 -49.97 81.52
CA ARG A 971 17.20 -50.97 82.47
C ARG A 971 18.68 -50.74 82.84
N LYS A 972 19.40 -49.98 82.02
CA LYS A 972 20.73 -49.42 82.34
C LYS A 972 20.52 -48.05 82.97
#